data_AF-A0A845WR96-F1
#
_entry.id   AF-A0A845WR96-F1
#
_cell.length_a   1.000
_cell.length_b   1.000
_cell.length_c   1.000
_cell.angle_alpha   90.00
_cell.angle_beta   90.00
_cell.angle_gamma   90.00
#
_symmetry.space_group_name_H-M   'P 1'
#
loop_
_entity.id
_entity.type
_entity.pdbx_description
1 polymer ?
#
loop_
_entity_poly.entity_id
_entity_poly.type
_entity_poly.pdbx_seq_one_letter_code
_entity_poly.pdbx_strand_id
1 'polypeptide(L)'
;MINMKAVVDGLLQASPFVLYSLLAATTALGQITPDNTLGNESSVVTPNVNVNGTLIDLIEGGAIRESNLFHSFQDFNVAEFGRVYFANPAGVANILSRVTGTNVSNILGTLGVLDNANLFLINPNGIVFGANSRLDIRGSFFGSTADSVLFDNGFQFSATNPDAPPLLTIKGPLGLQYGENSGSIRAQGISGFQSFVQGLGLRVQPGKTLALVGSDITLERFFLEARGGRIELGSVAGPGMVSLTPKGKGWVLGYEGIENFRDIEILRSFISNSVQEQNDLAAFDSDGAISIRGSQLDIGRTSIVRATTFTSLPGGDITIDVRQLTLRDGANLSSNAFDEGKAGNLTVNASESVKVIDGLIQFRFSSSLSASTFGAGDGGDILINTDFFLVQNGGQVNTSTSGGGDAGNLTMNASEVQVIGGLLPSILSTQANPGATGNAGNLKITTGELMVSDGAIVSAGTVGEGDGGNLIVDATESVQLMGTSADGQFVSGLFSQTLGTGNGGDVSITTGELMVSDGAQILASPIGLGNGGNLTVDADEKVQVIGTDASGRFPSALSTQTQGTGKAGNLKITTGELMVSDGAQVAAGTFSEGEGGELIVDTSSTVQVIGTSADGRIVSGLFSQTEGTGKARDVKITTGELIVSDGAAVSASTFGIGNGGNLTVDADEKVQVIGTSASGGFVSGLSTQGNPGATGNAGDLNITTGKLIVSDGARVSASTFGLGNAGNLSFNTSSTVQLIGNFTSASGRFNRGITPDAGNLLEITTGQLIVSDGAVSTRSFQQENSAGEVKINANSIFLNNDAIIAAETAGGDKGNITLFSRNIRLLKESKITTNAQNATGGNIEIDTDTLLGLGNSDITANAQEGPGGRVEINAQGIFGLEFRDRETPDNDITATSTLGPSFSGEVILNTPDVDPTSGLTELPGSPVDAEAILANDLCGFENNRIAGGSSFFITGKGGLPASADDAVINTDRTVGWLSRPGLPSSSRQRLQQQPLVTQPQPPQEKKVIIEALGWVTAKDGTIILTAQPFRGTPVEQILPNLDCHSGRGSRE
;
A
#
# COMPACT_ATOMS: atom_id res chain seq x y z
N MET A 1 -50.97 -52.42 65.87
CA MET A 1 -50.56 -52.69 67.27
C MET A 1 -49.90 -51.45 67.82
N ILE A 2 -50.46 -50.88 68.90
CA ILE A 2 -49.76 -50.19 70.03
C ILE A 2 -49.04 -48.86 69.67
N ASN A 3 -49.15 -47.73 70.38
CA ASN A 3 -50.01 -47.23 71.45
C ASN A 3 -49.70 -45.72 71.66
N MET A 4 -50.57 -45.08 72.44
CA MET A 4 -50.64 -43.69 72.90
C MET A 4 -49.40 -43.06 73.60
N LYS A 5 -49.34 -41.72 73.45
CA LYS A 5 -49.14 -40.63 74.44
C LYS A 5 -47.87 -40.49 75.31
N ALA A 6 -47.34 -39.25 75.19
CA ALA A 6 -46.82 -38.33 76.22
C ALA A 6 -45.41 -38.66 76.78
N VAL A 7 -44.51 -37.72 77.07
CA VAL A 7 -44.64 -36.47 77.85
C VAL A 7 -43.43 -35.55 77.54
N VAL A 8 -43.73 -34.29 77.23
CA VAL A 8 -43.10 -33.03 77.69
C VAL A 8 -41.58 -32.91 77.69
N ASP A 9 -41.06 -32.14 76.73
CA ASP A 9 -40.23 -30.95 76.99
C ASP A 9 -40.22 -30.07 75.73
N GLY A 10 -40.64 -28.80 75.85
CA GLY A 10 -40.51 -27.82 74.76
C GLY A 10 -41.73 -26.93 74.52
N LEU A 11 -42.10 -26.08 75.49
CA LEU A 11 -42.99 -24.94 75.24
C LEU A 11 -42.75 -23.86 76.30
N LEU A 12 -41.81 -22.94 76.02
CA LEU A 12 -41.80 -21.51 76.43
C LEU A 12 -40.43 -20.89 76.12
N GLN A 13 -40.32 -20.28 74.94
CA GLN A 13 -39.69 -18.97 74.66
C GLN A 13 -39.68 -18.77 73.15
N ALA A 14 -40.82 -18.31 72.61
CA ALA A 14 -40.87 -17.73 71.27
C ALA A 14 -40.69 -16.21 71.42
N SER A 15 -39.48 -15.72 71.13
CA SER A 15 -39.09 -14.31 71.02
C SER A 15 -37.68 -14.27 70.39
N PRO A 16 -37.24 -13.31 69.56
CA PRO A 16 -37.93 -12.31 68.74
C PRO A 16 -37.48 -12.39 67.25
N PHE A 17 -37.14 -13.57 66.72
CA PHE A 17 -36.53 -13.67 65.37
C PHE A 17 -37.54 -13.63 64.20
N VAL A 18 -38.81 -13.93 64.44
CA VAL A 18 -39.87 -13.87 63.41
C VAL A 18 -40.52 -12.49 63.32
N LEU A 19 -40.34 -11.63 64.34
CA LEU A 19 -40.80 -10.24 64.29
C LEU A 19 -39.75 -9.28 63.68
N TYR A 20 -38.47 -9.68 63.59
CA TYR A 20 -37.42 -8.89 62.94
C TYR A 20 -37.29 -9.13 61.43
N SER A 21 -37.84 -10.24 60.91
CA SER A 21 -37.93 -10.50 59.46
C SER A 21 -39.15 -9.85 58.78
N LEU A 22 -40.00 -9.16 59.55
CA LEU A 22 -41.18 -8.43 59.07
C LEU A 22 -41.01 -6.90 59.12
N LEU A 23 -39.81 -6.39 59.43
CA LEU A 23 -39.52 -4.96 59.61
C LEU A 23 -38.35 -4.41 58.78
N ALA A 24 -37.89 -5.15 57.76
CA ALA A 24 -36.88 -4.64 56.81
C ALA A 24 -37.14 -5.03 55.34
N ALA A 25 -38.40 -5.32 54.99
CA ALA A 25 -38.86 -5.33 53.61
C ALA A 25 -39.82 -4.15 53.43
N THR A 26 -39.29 -2.93 53.42
CA THR A 26 -39.98 -1.85 52.72
C THR A 26 -39.90 -2.19 51.24
N THR A 27 -40.85 -2.97 50.75
CA THR A 27 -41.26 -2.88 49.35
C THR A 27 -41.52 -1.40 49.11
N ALA A 28 -40.70 -0.75 48.29
CA ALA A 28 -40.96 0.62 47.89
C ALA A 28 -42.33 0.62 47.19
N LEU A 29 -43.37 1.05 47.90
CA LEU A 29 -44.66 1.33 47.29
C LEU A 29 -44.37 2.37 46.20
N GLY A 30 -44.83 2.13 44.97
CA GLY A 30 -44.77 3.15 43.92
C GLY A 30 -45.48 4.39 44.44
N GLN A 31 -44.72 5.46 44.66
CA GLN A 31 -45.23 6.70 45.21
C GLN A 31 -45.43 7.69 44.08
N ILE A 32 -46.69 7.97 43.75
CA ILE A 32 -47.10 9.08 42.89
C ILE A 32 -47.86 10.07 43.77
N THR A 33 -47.27 11.24 43.98
CA THR A 33 -47.82 12.27 44.84
C THR A 33 -48.00 13.54 44.02
N PRO A 34 -49.24 13.92 43.65
CA PRO A 34 -49.52 15.22 43.03
C PRO A 34 -49.01 16.38 43.90
N ASP A 35 -48.57 17.45 43.24
CA ASP A 35 -48.29 18.73 43.92
C ASP A 35 -49.46 19.72 43.74
N ASN A 36 -49.32 20.91 44.34
CA ASN A 36 -50.33 21.97 44.28
C ASN A 36 -50.00 23.07 43.26
N THR A 37 -49.01 22.87 42.38
CA THR A 37 -48.48 23.92 41.49
C THR A 37 -49.37 24.20 40.28
N LEU A 38 -50.38 23.37 40.03
CA LEU A 38 -51.45 23.61 39.04
C LEU A 38 -52.68 24.32 39.63
N GLY A 39 -52.64 24.70 40.92
CA GLY A 39 -53.77 25.35 41.58
C GLY A 39 -55.02 24.46 41.62
N ASN A 40 -56.16 24.99 41.17
CA ASN A 40 -57.44 24.26 41.18
C ASN A 40 -57.54 23.17 40.10
N GLU A 41 -56.61 23.13 39.15
CA GLU A 41 -56.53 22.14 38.07
C GLU A 41 -55.52 21.04 38.44
N SER A 42 -55.47 20.65 39.71
CA SER A 42 -54.49 19.70 40.26
C SER A 42 -54.55 18.34 39.56
N SER A 43 -53.41 17.66 39.53
CA SER A 43 -53.36 16.25 39.12
C SER A 43 -53.99 15.37 40.20
N VAL A 44 -54.74 14.35 39.78
CA VAL A 44 -55.44 13.44 40.69
C VAL A 44 -54.99 12.02 40.40
N VAL A 45 -54.61 11.26 41.43
CA VAL A 45 -54.26 9.85 41.31
C VAL A 45 -55.37 9.04 41.96
N THR A 46 -56.08 8.24 41.16
CA THR A 46 -57.10 7.31 41.60
C THR A 46 -56.50 5.90 41.58
N PRO A 47 -56.14 5.31 42.74
CA PRO A 47 -55.48 4.01 42.76
C PRO A 47 -56.45 2.85 42.49
N ASN A 48 -55.93 1.75 41.94
CA ASN A 48 -56.67 0.49 41.72
C ASN A 48 -57.98 0.62 40.90
N VAL A 49 -57.99 1.51 39.90
CA VAL A 49 -59.08 1.59 38.92
C VAL A 49 -59.02 0.37 38.01
N ASN A 50 -60.17 -0.29 37.80
CA ASN A 50 -60.27 -1.41 36.88
C ASN A 50 -60.58 -0.91 35.46
N VAL A 51 -59.61 -1.04 34.55
CA VAL A 51 -59.79 -0.77 33.12
C VAL A 51 -59.61 -2.07 32.34
N ASN A 52 -60.67 -2.52 31.68
CA ASN A 52 -60.69 -3.74 30.87
C ASN A 52 -60.14 -4.99 31.60
N GLY A 53 -60.45 -5.14 32.89
CA GLY A 53 -60.02 -6.29 33.70
C GLY A 53 -58.62 -6.15 34.30
N THR A 54 -57.96 -5.02 34.13
CA THR A 54 -56.64 -4.72 34.66
C THR A 54 -56.72 -3.62 35.71
N LEU A 55 -56.18 -3.88 36.91
CA LEU A 55 -56.03 -2.85 37.94
C LEU A 55 -54.86 -1.93 37.61
N ILE A 56 -55.14 -0.63 37.61
CA ILE A 56 -54.21 0.45 37.31
C ILE A 56 -54.37 1.58 38.33
N ASP A 57 -53.32 2.35 38.54
CA ASP A 57 -53.42 3.68 39.16
C ASP A 57 -53.66 4.68 38.03
N LEU A 58 -54.83 5.32 38.04
CA LEU A 58 -55.28 6.23 37.00
C LEU A 58 -54.95 7.68 37.38
N ILE A 59 -54.28 8.39 36.49
CA ILE A 59 -54.00 9.82 36.61
C ILE A 59 -55.04 10.60 35.83
N GLU A 60 -55.78 11.46 36.53
CA GLU A 60 -56.84 12.32 36.02
C GLU A 60 -56.63 13.78 36.45
N GLY A 61 -57.57 14.66 36.11
CA GLY A 61 -57.46 16.10 36.38
C GLY A 61 -56.43 16.75 35.46
N GLY A 62 -55.67 17.71 36.00
CA GLY A 62 -54.70 18.48 35.23
C GLY A 62 -55.32 19.69 34.49
N ALA A 63 -54.46 20.57 34.00
CA ALA A 63 -54.85 21.76 33.25
C ALA A 63 -54.82 21.46 31.75
N ILE A 64 -55.90 21.75 31.01
CA ILE A 64 -55.96 21.57 29.55
C ILE A 64 -55.86 22.93 28.87
N ARG A 65 -54.96 23.06 27.89
CA ARG A 65 -54.85 24.20 26.98
C ARG A 65 -54.71 23.68 25.55
N GLU A 66 -55.72 23.94 24.71
CA GLU A 66 -55.82 23.35 23.36
C GLU A 66 -55.65 21.82 23.41
N SER A 67 -54.65 21.29 22.71
CA SER A 67 -54.33 19.86 22.65
C SER A 67 -53.29 19.42 23.69
N ASN A 68 -52.92 20.27 24.64
CA ASN A 68 -51.94 19.98 25.69
C ASN A 68 -52.64 19.80 27.05
N LEU A 69 -52.37 18.68 27.73
CA LEU A 69 -52.78 18.38 29.10
C LEU A 69 -51.57 18.41 30.03
N PHE A 70 -51.61 19.22 31.08
CA PHE A 70 -50.51 19.44 32.00
C PHE A 70 -50.75 18.76 33.35
N HIS A 71 -49.78 17.96 33.80
CA HIS A 71 -49.74 17.30 35.10
C HIS A 71 -48.47 17.67 35.88
N SER A 72 -48.58 17.73 37.21
CA SER A 72 -47.48 18.10 38.09
C SER A 72 -47.49 17.27 39.37
N PHE A 73 -46.32 16.76 39.74
CA PHE A 73 -46.13 15.84 40.84
C PHE A 73 -44.95 16.25 41.72
N GLN A 74 -45.09 16.10 43.03
CA GLN A 74 -43.97 16.16 43.96
C GLN A 74 -43.06 14.93 43.76
N ASP A 75 -43.66 13.74 43.64
CA ASP A 75 -42.96 12.47 43.45
C ASP A 75 -43.69 11.65 42.37
N PHE A 76 -42.92 11.00 41.49
CA PHE A 76 -43.48 10.14 40.44
C PHE A 76 -42.66 8.86 40.31
N ASN A 77 -43.16 7.77 40.88
CA ASN A 77 -42.55 6.44 40.82
C ASN A 77 -43.60 5.39 40.45
N VAL A 78 -43.23 4.45 39.57
CA VAL A 78 -44.06 3.30 39.21
C VAL A 78 -43.48 2.08 39.89
N ALA A 79 -44.25 1.43 40.77
CA ALA A 79 -43.83 0.24 41.48
C ALA A 79 -43.50 -0.92 40.52
N GLU A 80 -42.70 -1.87 40.98
CA GLU A 80 -42.46 -3.10 40.23
C GLU A 80 -43.78 -3.84 40.00
N PHE A 81 -44.04 -4.24 38.75
CA PHE A 81 -45.33 -4.79 38.28
C PHE A 81 -46.56 -3.89 38.45
N GLY A 82 -46.39 -2.69 39.02
CA GLY A 82 -47.41 -1.66 39.09
C GLY A 82 -47.77 -1.15 37.69
N ARG A 83 -48.97 -0.60 37.56
CA ARG A 83 -49.47 -0.06 36.29
C ARG A 83 -50.05 1.32 36.52
N VAL A 84 -49.50 2.32 35.85
CA VAL A 84 -49.90 3.72 35.99
C VAL A 84 -50.28 4.23 34.62
N TYR A 85 -51.49 4.79 34.50
CA TYR A 85 -51.99 5.31 33.22
C TYR A 85 -52.47 6.74 33.36
N PHE A 86 -52.16 7.55 32.36
CA PHE A 86 -52.80 8.85 32.17
C PHE A 86 -54.13 8.68 31.43
N ALA A 87 -55.17 9.33 31.94
CA ALA A 87 -56.38 9.55 31.17
C ALA A 87 -56.07 10.44 29.96
N ASN A 88 -56.72 10.16 28.82
CA ASN A 88 -56.60 10.98 27.62
C ASN A 88 -57.96 11.56 27.23
N PRO A 89 -58.34 12.75 27.72
CA PRO A 89 -59.57 13.43 27.32
C PRO A 89 -59.60 13.72 25.81
N ALA A 90 -60.80 13.78 25.23
CA ALA A 90 -60.96 14.05 23.81
C ALA A 90 -60.31 15.40 23.40
N GLY A 91 -59.54 15.38 22.31
CA GLY A 91 -58.85 16.56 21.77
C GLY A 91 -57.42 16.78 22.31
N VAL A 92 -57.00 16.01 23.33
CA VAL A 92 -55.62 16.06 23.84
C VAL A 92 -54.69 15.26 22.94
N ALA A 93 -53.62 15.89 22.49
CA ALA A 93 -52.56 15.29 21.67
C ALA A 93 -51.25 15.12 22.45
N ASN A 94 -50.99 15.95 23.46
CA ASN A 94 -49.79 15.87 24.29
C ASN A 94 -50.16 15.93 25.77
N ILE A 95 -49.60 15.00 26.55
CA ILE A 95 -49.66 14.98 28.01
C ILE A 95 -48.28 15.35 28.52
N LEU A 96 -48.18 16.45 29.26
CA LEU A 96 -46.94 16.99 29.79
C LEU A 96 -46.91 16.84 31.30
N SER A 97 -45.98 16.02 31.79
CA SER A 97 -45.84 15.69 33.21
C SER A 97 -44.49 16.16 33.73
N ARG A 98 -44.51 16.91 34.84
CA ARG A 98 -43.29 17.36 35.53
C ARG A 98 -43.21 16.84 36.96
N VAL A 99 -41.99 16.59 37.43
CA VAL A 99 -41.69 16.26 38.83
C VAL A 99 -40.98 17.45 39.50
N THR A 100 -41.63 18.08 40.46
CA THR A 100 -41.15 19.30 41.15
C THR A 100 -40.39 19.01 42.44
N GLY A 101 -40.45 17.78 42.95
CA GLY A 101 -39.66 17.36 44.10
C GLY A 101 -38.19 17.10 43.78
N THR A 102 -37.47 16.56 44.76
CA THR A 102 -36.02 16.33 44.68
C THR A 102 -35.64 14.87 44.44
N ASN A 103 -36.63 13.99 44.31
CA ASN A 103 -36.40 12.55 44.18
C ASN A 103 -36.30 12.13 42.71
N VAL A 104 -35.47 11.12 42.46
CA VAL A 104 -35.40 10.42 41.16
C VAL A 104 -36.70 9.67 40.88
N SER A 105 -37.10 9.62 39.61
CA SER A 105 -38.27 8.82 39.18
C SER A 105 -37.88 7.37 38.90
N ASN A 106 -38.30 6.45 39.77
CA ASN A 106 -38.13 5.01 39.57
C ASN A 106 -39.35 4.45 38.82
N ILE A 107 -39.17 4.12 37.55
CA ILE A 107 -40.18 3.51 36.69
C ILE A 107 -39.88 2.02 36.59
N LEU A 108 -40.46 1.24 37.50
CA LEU A 108 -40.18 -0.20 37.64
C LEU A 108 -41.29 -1.09 37.06
N GLY A 109 -42.43 -0.51 36.66
CA GLY A 109 -43.59 -1.21 36.11
C GLY A 109 -44.09 -0.60 34.78
N THR A 110 -45.38 -0.74 34.50
CA THR A 110 -45.99 -0.22 33.26
C THR A 110 -46.41 1.24 33.41
N LEU A 111 -45.94 2.08 32.49
CA LEU A 111 -46.39 3.47 32.30
C LEU A 111 -47.18 3.56 31.01
N GLY A 112 -48.42 4.06 31.06
CA GLY A 112 -49.29 4.07 29.88
C GLY A 112 -50.16 5.30 29.72
N VAL A 113 -50.82 5.37 28.56
CA VAL A 113 -51.82 6.37 28.20
C VAL A 113 -53.01 5.62 27.63
N LEU A 114 -54.24 5.92 28.08
CA LEU A 114 -55.43 5.15 27.67
C LEU A 114 -55.81 5.29 26.18
N ASP A 115 -55.23 6.25 25.46
CA ASP A 115 -55.44 6.47 24.02
C ASP A 115 -54.13 6.97 23.36
N ASN A 116 -54.20 7.81 22.32
CA ASN A 116 -53.09 8.08 21.40
C ASN A 116 -52.26 9.35 21.64
N ALA A 117 -52.44 10.04 22.78
CA ALA A 117 -51.63 11.21 23.09
C ALA A 117 -50.15 10.85 23.29
N ASN A 118 -49.27 11.79 22.95
CA ASN A 118 -47.85 11.74 23.30
C ASN A 118 -47.68 11.98 24.81
N LEU A 119 -46.69 11.35 25.43
CA LEU A 119 -46.38 11.54 26.84
C LEU A 119 -44.97 12.14 27.01
N PHE A 120 -44.90 13.28 27.67
CA PHE A 120 -43.67 13.92 28.13
C PHE A 120 -43.57 13.76 29.64
N LEU A 121 -42.50 13.15 30.13
CA LEU A 121 -42.18 13.03 31.55
C LEU A 121 -40.83 13.71 31.80
N ILE A 122 -40.85 14.84 32.50
CA ILE A 122 -39.64 15.56 32.90
C ILE A 122 -39.38 15.43 34.40
N ASN A 123 -38.15 15.06 34.78
CA ASN A 123 -37.66 15.08 36.15
C ASN A 123 -36.17 15.48 36.18
N PRO A 124 -35.84 16.74 36.56
CA PRO A 124 -34.46 17.23 36.62
C PRO A 124 -33.53 16.40 37.51
N ASN A 125 -34.06 15.64 38.46
CA ASN A 125 -33.24 14.85 39.39
C ASN A 125 -32.77 13.52 38.80
N GLY A 126 -33.41 13.03 37.72
CA GLY A 126 -33.06 11.77 37.08
C GLY A 126 -34.23 10.79 36.93
N ILE A 127 -34.07 9.84 36.01
CA ILE A 127 -35.07 8.80 35.73
C ILE A 127 -34.37 7.43 35.70
N VAL A 128 -34.94 6.46 36.41
CA VAL A 128 -34.48 5.07 36.44
C VAL A 128 -35.57 4.16 35.87
N PHE A 129 -35.27 3.45 34.78
CA PHE A 129 -36.12 2.39 34.24
C PHE A 129 -35.61 1.03 34.72
N GLY A 130 -36.46 0.31 35.46
CA GLY A 130 -36.15 -1.01 36.02
C GLY A 130 -36.37 -2.16 35.03
N ALA A 131 -36.03 -3.37 35.48
CA ALA A 131 -36.06 -4.58 34.64
C ALA A 131 -37.45 -4.95 34.13
N ASN A 132 -38.49 -4.57 34.88
CA ASN A 132 -39.89 -4.82 34.59
C ASN A 132 -40.60 -3.60 33.96
N SER A 133 -39.85 -2.55 33.63
CA SER A 133 -40.41 -1.35 33.01
C SER A 133 -41.00 -1.63 31.63
N ARG A 134 -42.15 -1.02 31.36
CA ARG A 134 -42.89 -1.12 30.08
C ARG A 134 -43.57 0.19 29.75
N LEU A 135 -43.67 0.49 28.47
CA LEU A 135 -44.57 1.53 27.97
C LEU A 135 -45.80 0.89 27.34
N ASP A 136 -46.97 1.42 27.67
CA ASP A 136 -48.23 1.15 26.96
C ASP A 136 -48.80 2.48 26.44
N ILE A 137 -48.12 3.02 25.44
CA ILE A 137 -48.34 4.36 24.90
C ILE A 137 -48.55 4.25 23.39
N ARG A 138 -49.69 4.73 22.89
CA ARG A 138 -50.01 4.71 21.46
C ARG A 138 -49.48 5.93 20.69
N GLY A 139 -49.09 6.99 21.41
CA GLY A 139 -48.35 8.14 20.89
C GLY A 139 -46.83 7.99 21.02
N SER A 140 -46.12 9.11 20.93
CA SER A 140 -44.68 9.21 21.19
C SER A 140 -44.39 9.35 22.69
N PHE A 141 -43.20 8.95 23.14
CA PHE A 141 -42.75 9.08 24.52
C PHE A 141 -41.46 9.88 24.62
N PHE A 142 -41.41 10.80 25.57
CA PHE A 142 -40.25 11.62 25.91
C PHE A 142 -39.97 11.48 27.41
N GLY A 143 -38.91 10.74 27.75
CA GLY A 143 -38.37 10.72 29.10
C GLY A 143 -37.18 11.68 29.18
N SER A 144 -37.27 12.71 30.00
CA SER A 144 -36.23 13.73 30.04
C SER A 144 -35.91 14.24 31.44
N THR A 145 -34.70 14.70 31.64
CA THR A 145 -34.25 15.37 32.88
C THR A 145 -34.07 16.88 32.68
N ALA A 146 -34.82 17.44 31.74
CA ALA A 146 -34.92 18.88 31.51
C ALA A 146 -35.63 19.60 32.67
N ASP A 147 -35.27 20.87 32.84
CA ASP A 147 -35.87 21.78 33.83
C ASP A 147 -37.26 22.24 33.41
N SER A 148 -37.53 22.37 32.11
CA SER A 148 -38.84 22.80 31.62
C SER A 148 -39.11 22.36 30.18
N VAL A 149 -40.40 22.37 29.80
CA VAL A 149 -40.84 22.32 28.41
C VAL A 149 -41.20 23.74 27.95
N LEU A 150 -40.58 24.19 26.85
CA LEU A 150 -40.80 25.52 26.26
C LEU A 150 -41.89 25.49 25.19
N PHE A 151 -42.67 26.56 25.10
CA PHE A 151 -43.77 26.73 24.14
C PHE A 151 -43.63 27.99 23.28
N ASP A 152 -44.44 28.07 22.21
CA ASP A 152 -44.38 29.11 21.17
C ASP A 152 -44.63 30.53 21.64
N ASN A 153 -45.42 30.69 22.71
CA ASN A 153 -45.69 31.96 23.36
C ASN A 153 -44.63 32.36 24.41
N GLY A 154 -43.54 31.59 24.54
CA GLY A 154 -42.47 31.80 25.51
C GLY A 154 -42.77 31.25 26.91
N PHE A 155 -43.94 30.64 27.14
CA PHE A 155 -44.25 29.98 28.41
C PHE A 155 -43.35 28.76 28.62
N GLN A 156 -42.91 28.56 29.86
CA GLN A 156 -42.13 27.40 30.30
C GLN A 156 -42.90 26.60 31.34
N PHE A 157 -43.22 25.36 31.02
CA PHE A 157 -43.75 24.43 32.00
C PHE A 157 -42.58 23.80 32.78
N SER A 158 -42.17 24.48 33.86
CA SER A 158 -40.92 24.18 34.58
C SER A 158 -41.12 23.31 35.83
N ALA A 159 -40.25 22.31 35.99
CA ALA A 159 -40.09 21.49 37.20
C ALA A 159 -39.32 22.22 38.32
N THR A 160 -38.36 23.07 37.97
CA THR A 160 -37.48 23.76 38.94
C THR A 160 -38.05 25.09 39.44
N ASN A 161 -38.84 25.79 38.62
CA ASN A 161 -39.58 27.00 38.97
C ASN A 161 -41.06 26.84 38.59
N PRO A 162 -41.83 26.06 39.36
CA PRO A 162 -43.13 25.58 38.91
C PRO A 162 -44.24 26.65 39.04
N ASP A 163 -44.65 27.19 37.89
CA ASP A 163 -45.87 27.97 37.74
C ASP A 163 -46.99 27.18 37.06
N ALA A 164 -48.24 27.61 37.28
CA ALA A 164 -49.42 27.03 36.62
C ALA A 164 -49.52 27.52 35.14
N PRO A 165 -49.97 26.67 34.20
CA PRO A 165 -50.16 27.09 32.81
C PRO A 165 -51.14 28.27 32.67
N PRO A 166 -50.79 29.33 31.90
CA PRO A 166 -51.65 30.50 31.73
C PRO A 166 -52.98 30.12 31.06
N LEU A 167 -54.02 30.94 31.24
CA LEU A 167 -55.34 30.71 30.61
C LEU A 167 -55.35 30.92 29.09
N LEU A 168 -54.29 31.50 28.53
CA LEU A 168 -54.14 31.77 27.10
C LEU A 168 -53.84 30.48 26.33
N THR A 169 -54.05 30.55 25.02
CA THR A 169 -53.76 29.49 24.07
C THR A 169 -52.27 29.13 24.06
N ILE A 170 -51.95 27.83 24.14
CA ILE A 170 -50.59 27.29 24.08
C ILE A 170 -50.56 26.26 22.95
N LYS A 171 -49.75 26.48 21.90
CA LYS A 171 -49.60 25.48 20.82
C LYS A 171 -48.59 24.41 21.24
N GLY A 172 -48.24 23.46 20.35
CA GLY A 172 -47.40 22.31 20.71
C GLY A 172 -46.04 22.69 21.35
N PRO A 173 -45.38 21.75 22.05
CA PRO A 173 -44.08 21.99 22.67
C PRO A 173 -43.01 22.32 21.61
N LEU A 174 -42.19 23.32 21.90
CA LEU A 174 -41.07 23.74 21.04
C LEU A 174 -39.74 23.12 21.44
N GLY A 175 -39.54 22.77 22.71
CA GLY A 175 -38.28 22.21 23.17
C GLY A 175 -38.21 21.87 24.64
N LEU A 176 -37.12 21.22 25.01
CA LEU A 176 -36.73 20.86 26.37
C LEU A 176 -35.62 21.82 26.81
N GLN A 177 -35.86 22.58 27.87
CA GLN A 177 -34.90 23.52 28.43
C GLN A 177 -34.12 22.85 29.56
N TYR A 178 -32.80 22.86 29.45
CA TYR A 178 -31.88 22.39 30.48
C TYR A 178 -31.28 23.58 31.23
N GLY A 179 -31.05 23.38 32.53
CA GLY A 179 -30.24 24.25 33.37
C GLY A 179 -28.88 23.63 33.69
N GLU A 180 -28.20 24.18 34.69
CA GLU A 180 -26.85 23.75 35.10
C GLU A 180 -26.79 22.31 35.64
N ASN A 181 -27.85 21.86 36.31
CA ASN A 181 -27.88 20.58 37.01
C ASN A 181 -29.00 19.70 36.45
N SER A 182 -28.62 18.72 35.64
CA SER A 182 -29.53 17.72 35.10
C SER A 182 -29.12 16.34 35.59
N GLY A 183 -30.08 15.54 36.06
CA GLY A 183 -29.88 14.19 36.54
C GLY A 183 -29.65 13.19 35.40
N SER A 184 -29.16 11.99 35.76
CA SER A 184 -28.88 10.92 34.79
C SER A 184 -30.15 10.13 34.41
N ILE A 185 -30.15 9.53 33.23
CA ILE A 185 -31.14 8.51 32.85
C ILE A 185 -30.46 7.14 32.87
N ARG A 186 -31.00 6.21 33.66
CA ARG A 186 -30.46 4.84 33.76
C ARG A 186 -31.55 3.83 33.43
N ALA A 187 -31.28 2.93 32.51
CA ALA A 187 -32.16 1.82 32.20
C ALA A 187 -31.43 0.50 32.42
N GLN A 188 -32.00 -0.35 33.26
CA GLN A 188 -31.41 -1.64 33.64
C GLN A 188 -32.46 -2.73 33.51
N GLY A 189 -32.12 -3.85 32.88
CA GLY A 189 -33.09 -4.93 32.78
C GLY A 189 -32.60 -6.28 32.27
N ILE A 190 -33.47 -6.92 31.50
CA ILE A 190 -33.18 -8.13 30.74
C ILE A 190 -33.16 -7.70 29.27
N SER A 191 -32.17 -8.17 28.51
CA SER A 191 -32.09 -7.99 27.04
C SER A 191 -32.15 -9.33 26.31
N GLY A 192 -32.39 -9.28 25.00
CA GLY A 192 -32.43 -10.45 24.12
C GLY A 192 -33.81 -11.08 23.94
N PHE A 193 -33.84 -12.32 23.43
CA PHE A 193 -35.07 -13.01 23.02
C PHE A 193 -36.11 -13.14 24.14
N GLN A 194 -35.67 -13.32 25.39
CA GLN A 194 -36.60 -13.38 26.53
C GLN A 194 -37.37 -12.07 26.74
N SER A 195 -36.72 -10.92 26.55
CA SER A 195 -37.38 -9.60 26.65
C SER A 195 -38.35 -9.36 25.49
N PHE A 196 -38.00 -9.81 24.29
CA PHE A 196 -38.89 -9.77 23.12
C PHE A 196 -40.19 -10.52 23.42
N VAL A 197 -40.09 -11.78 23.86
CA VAL A 197 -41.24 -12.65 24.17
C VAL A 197 -42.07 -12.10 25.34
N GLN A 198 -41.44 -11.52 26.36
CA GLN A 198 -42.14 -11.04 27.56
C GLN A 198 -42.68 -9.60 27.44
N GLY A 199 -42.35 -8.89 26.36
CA GLY A 199 -42.74 -7.48 26.16
C GLY A 199 -42.07 -6.52 27.16
N LEU A 200 -40.83 -6.80 27.56
CA LEU A 200 -40.05 -5.96 28.48
C LEU A 200 -39.24 -4.89 27.73
N GLY A 201 -38.96 -3.77 28.39
CA GLY A 201 -38.26 -2.60 27.84
C GLY A 201 -39.20 -1.48 27.41
N LEU A 202 -38.65 -0.42 26.82
CA LEU A 202 -39.44 0.73 26.36
C LEU A 202 -39.76 0.58 24.88
N ARG A 203 -41.05 0.62 24.55
CA ARG A 203 -41.55 0.43 23.19
C ARG A 203 -42.68 1.41 22.91
N VAL A 204 -42.68 1.98 21.72
CA VAL A 204 -43.80 2.80 21.22
C VAL A 204 -44.43 2.15 20.00
N GLN A 205 -45.62 2.59 19.63
CA GLN A 205 -46.29 2.11 18.42
C GLN A 205 -45.49 2.47 17.15
N PRO A 206 -45.70 1.73 16.03
CA PRO A 206 -45.00 2.00 14.78
C PRO A 206 -45.12 3.46 14.32
N GLY A 207 -44.03 4.01 13.77
CA GLY A 207 -43.96 5.40 13.30
C GLY A 207 -43.88 6.47 14.39
N LYS A 208 -43.83 6.11 15.68
CA LYS A 208 -43.74 7.06 16.81
C LYS A 208 -42.31 7.29 17.29
N THR A 209 -42.10 8.38 18.03
CA THR A 209 -40.79 8.71 18.63
C THR A 209 -40.68 8.17 20.04
N LEU A 210 -39.52 7.61 20.36
CA LEU A 210 -39.06 7.27 21.70
C LEU A 210 -37.79 8.08 21.99
N ALA A 211 -37.90 9.12 22.82
CA ALA A 211 -36.80 10.01 23.14
C ALA A 211 -36.38 9.88 24.61
N LEU A 212 -35.08 9.72 24.85
CA LEU A 212 -34.44 9.80 26.16
C LEU A 212 -33.38 10.90 26.14
N VAL A 213 -33.61 11.98 26.90
CA VAL A 213 -32.70 13.14 26.88
C VAL A 213 -32.39 13.57 28.30
N GLY A 214 -31.12 13.60 28.68
CA GLY A 214 -30.72 13.99 30.02
C GLY A 214 -29.24 14.32 30.14
N SER A 215 -28.65 14.19 31.33
CA SER A 215 -27.19 14.20 31.47
C SER A 215 -26.62 12.86 31.00
N ASP A 216 -25.94 12.09 31.84
CA ASP A 216 -25.43 10.76 31.48
C ASP A 216 -26.60 9.80 31.19
N ILE A 217 -26.48 9.02 30.11
CA ILE A 217 -27.45 7.98 29.75
C ILE A 217 -26.75 6.62 29.82
N THR A 218 -27.27 5.71 30.65
CA THR A 218 -26.75 4.33 30.76
C THR A 218 -27.84 3.32 30.43
N LEU A 219 -27.60 2.47 29.43
CA LEU A 219 -28.48 1.35 29.05
C LEU A 219 -27.72 0.03 29.25
N GLU A 220 -27.99 -0.70 30.34
CA GLU A 220 -27.40 -2.02 30.59
C GLU A 220 -28.47 -3.11 30.54
N ARG A 221 -28.28 -4.10 29.65
CA ARG A 221 -29.21 -5.21 29.42
C ARG A 221 -30.64 -4.72 29.15
N PHE A 222 -30.77 -3.71 28.31
CA PHE A 222 -32.05 -3.05 28.09
C PHE A 222 -32.55 -3.19 26.65
N PHE A 223 -33.85 -3.04 26.44
CA PHE A 223 -34.51 -3.14 25.14
C PHE A 223 -35.26 -1.84 24.83
N LEU A 224 -34.89 -1.17 23.74
CA LEU A 224 -35.54 0.03 23.21
C LEU A 224 -36.05 -0.25 21.79
N GLU A 225 -37.33 0.00 21.52
CA GLU A 225 -37.91 -0.27 20.19
C GLU A 225 -38.90 0.81 19.74
N ALA A 226 -38.72 1.29 18.50
CA ALA A 226 -39.64 2.21 17.83
C ALA A 226 -39.76 1.86 16.33
N ARG A 227 -40.50 0.79 16.00
CA ARG A 227 -40.55 0.20 14.64
C ARG A 227 -40.97 1.20 13.56
N GLY A 228 -40.15 1.39 12.54
CA GLY A 228 -40.39 2.39 11.48
C GLY A 228 -40.61 3.81 12.01
N GLY A 229 -40.23 4.06 13.26
CA GLY A 229 -40.33 5.33 13.97
C GLY A 229 -38.95 5.86 14.34
N ARG A 230 -38.88 6.71 15.37
CA ARG A 230 -37.65 7.40 15.75
C ARG A 230 -37.20 7.03 17.16
N ILE A 231 -35.90 6.77 17.31
CA ILE A 231 -35.23 6.68 18.61
C ILE A 231 -34.26 7.85 18.71
N GLU A 232 -34.40 8.66 19.76
CA GLU A 232 -33.61 9.87 19.97
C GLU A 232 -32.93 9.80 21.34
N LEU A 233 -31.61 9.67 21.38
CA LEU A 233 -30.81 9.63 22.61
C LEU A 233 -29.92 10.87 22.67
N GLY A 234 -30.10 11.70 23.71
CA GLY A 234 -29.37 12.97 23.85
C GLY A 234 -28.79 13.19 25.24
N SER A 235 -27.49 13.39 25.33
CA SER A 235 -26.77 13.58 26.59
C SER A 235 -26.19 14.98 26.72
N VAL A 236 -26.90 15.87 27.42
CA VAL A 236 -26.64 17.32 27.53
C VAL A 236 -25.85 17.63 28.81
N ALA A 237 -24.84 18.50 28.71
CA ALA A 237 -24.08 19.02 29.85
C ALA A 237 -24.30 20.53 30.00
N GLY A 238 -25.13 20.94 30.95
CA GLY A 238 -25.34 22.34 31.29
C GLY A 238 -26.51 23.01 30.55
N PRO A 239 -26.64 24.34 30.64
CA PRO A 239 -27.82 25.04 30.19
C PRO A 239 -27.92 25.10 28.68
N GLY A 240 -29.14 24.97 28.16
CA GLY A 240 -29.40 25.07 26.74
C GLY A 240 -30.75 24.45 26.37
N MET A 241 -31.17 24.66 25.12
CA MET A 241 -32.45 24.16 24.62
C MET A 241 -32.22 23.05 23.61
N VAL A 242 -32.89 21.91 23.84
CA VAL A 242 -33.07 20.87 22.81
C VAL A 242 -34.39 21.15 22.11
N SER A 243 -34.35 21.48 20.82
CA SER A 243 -35.55 21.80 20.04
C SER A 243 -36.34 20.54 19.69
N LEU A 244 -37.67 20.67 19.59
CA LEU A 244 -38.59 19.59 19.26
C LEU A 244 -39.37 19.97 18.00
N THR A 245 -39.14 19.23 16.91
CA THR A 245 -39.80 19.49 15.61
C THR A 245 -40.63 18.28 15.19
N PRO A 246 -41.96 18.42 15.01
CA PRO A 246 -42.77 17.36 14.44
C PRO A 246 -42.30 16.96 13.04
N LYS A 247 -42.18 15.66 12.77
CA LYS A 247 -41.82 15.11 11.46
C LYS A 247 -42.59 13.82 11.21
N GLY A 248 -43.37 13.78 10.13
CA GLY A 248 -44.22 12.63 9.81
C GLY A 248 -45.15 12.28 10.96
N LYS A 249 -45.12 11.03 11.42
CA LYS A 249 -45.91 10.53 12.58
C LYS A 249 -45.21 10.74 13.93
N GLY A 250 -43.97 11.25 13.95
CA GLY A 250 -43.12 11.43 15.12
C GLY A 250 -42.49 12.83 15.22
N TRP A 251 -41.29 12.88 15.78
CA TRP A 251 -40.55 14.09 16.18
C TRP A 251 -39.05 13.91 15.97
N VAL A 252 -38.35 15.01 15.68
CA VAL A 252 -36.89 15.14 15.59
C VAL A 252 -36.41 16.13 16.64
N LEU A 253 -35.24 15.84 17.23
CA LEU A 253 -34.58 16.70 18.20
C LEU A 253 -33.42 17.47 17.57
N GLY A 254 -33.35 18.78 17.84
CA GLY A 254 -32.21 19.63 17.45
C GLY A 254 -31.42 20.09 18.68
N TYR A 255 -30.10 20.20 18.52
CA TYR A 255 -29.14 20.49 19.60
C TYR A 255 -28.34 21.77 19.34
N GLU A 256 -28.83 22.65 18.46
CA GLU A 256 -28.12 23.85 18.00
C GLU A 256 -27.80 24.83 19.15
N GLY A 257 -28.57 24.78 20.24
CA GLY A 257 -28.37 25.58 21.44
C GLY A 257 -27.63 24.87 22.58
N ILE A 258 -27.00 23.71 22.34
CA ILE A 258 -26.25 22.94 23.33
C ILE A 258 -24.75 23.03 23.05
N GLU A 259 -23.98 23.55 24.00
CA GLU A 259 -22.53 23.70 23.85
C GLU A 259 -21.73 22.48 24.33
N ASN A 260 -22.21 21.82 25.40
CA ASN A 260 -21.49 20.71 26.02
C ASN A 260 -22.39 19.49 26.15
N PHE A 261 -21.79 18.30 26.04
CA PHE A 261 -22.48 17.02 26.10
C PHE A 261 -21.87 16.12 27.19
N ARG A 262 -22.66 15.15 27.67
CA ARG A 262 -22.27 14.11 28.64
C ARG A 262 -22.18 12.74 27.97
N ASP A 263 -21.93 11.68 28.73
CA ASP A 263 -21.59 10.37 28.18
C ASP A 263 -22.81 9.44 28.06
N ILE A 264 -22.77 8.57 27.05
CA ILE A 264 -23.78 7.55 26.77
C ILE A 264 -23.09 6.18 26.77
N GLU A 265 -23.62 5.26 27.58
CA GLU A 265 -23.15 3.87 27.64
C GLU A 265 -24.26 2.89 27.23
N ILE A 266 -23.97 2.01 26.26
CA ILE A 266 -24.89 0.99 25.75
C ILE A 266 -24.24 -0.38 25.88
N LEU A 267 -24.61 -1.12 26.92
CA LEU A 267 -23.95 -2.36 27.33
C LEU A 267 -24.93 -3.54 27.37
N ARG A 268 -24.63 -4.62 26.61
CA ARG A 268 -25.53 -5.78 26.45
C ARG A 268 -26.96 -5.41 26.05
N SER A 269 -27.16 -4.30 25.38
CA SER A 269 -28.48 -3.72 25.12
C SER A 269 -28.89 -3.90 23.66
N PHE A 270 -30.20 -3.82 23.40
CA PHE A 270 -30.77 -3.94 22.06
C PHE A 270 -31.65 -2.74 21.76
N ILE A 271 -31.25 -1.94 20.78
CA ILE A 271 -31.95 -0.74 20.33
C ILE A 271 -32.35 -0.95 18.88
N SER A 272 -33.62 -0.81 18.56
CA SER A 272 -34.07 -1.05 17.18
C SER A 272 -35.25 -0.21 16.73
N ASN A 273 -35.14 0.37 15.53
CA ASN A 273 -36.28 0.93 14.81
C ASN A 273 -36.62 0.09 13.56
N SER A 274 -36.09 -1.13 13.45
CA SER A 274 -36.22 -1.99 12.26
C SER A 274 -37.67 -2.17 11.81
N VAL A 275 -37.84 -2.22 10.49
CA VAL A 275 -39.13 -2.50 9.83
C VAL A 275 -39.18 -3.99 9.46
N GLN A 276 -40.19 -4.69 9.95
CA GLN A 276 -40.41 -6.12 9.68
C GLN A 276 -41.86 -6.30 9.20
N GLU A 277 -42.11 -7.30 8.35
CA GLU A 277 -43.46 -7.60 7.90
C GLU A 277 -44.41 -7.87 9.09
N GLN A 278 -45.33 -6.93 9.29
CA GLN A 278 -46.64 -7.17 9.87
C GLN A 278 -47.69 -6.74 8.85
N ASN A 279 -48.91 -7.29 8.94
CA ASN A 279 -50.02 -7.15 7.99
C ASN A 279 -50.47 -5.70 7.65
N ASP A 280 -49.76 -4.65 8.06
CA ASP A 280 -50.07 -3.25 7.80
C ASP A 280 -48.79 -2.40 7.58
N LEU A 281 -48.24 -2.46 6.36
CA LEU A 281 -47.10 -1.64 5.94
C LEU A 281 -47.40 -0.12 5.99
N ALA A 282 -48.68 0.31 5.98
CA ALA A 282 -49.07 1.71 6.05
C ALA A 282 -48.91 2.31 7.46
N ALA A 283 -48.70 1.47 8.48
CA ALA A 283 -48.45 1.90 9.85
C ALA A 283 -47.05 2.54 10.03
N PHE A 284 -46.07 2.17 9.20
CA PHE A 284 -44.70 2.67 9.27
C PHE A 284 -44.57 4.09 8.71
N ASP A 285 -43.46 4.76 9.02
CA ASP A 285 -43.04 6.03 8.44
C ASP A 285 -41.81 5.74 7.56
N SER A 286 -41.73 6.33 6.37
CA SER A 286 -40.55 6.17 5.50
C SER A 286 -39.30 6.83 6.08
N ASP A 287 -39.48 7.70 7.08
CA ASP A 287 -38.45 8.57 7.64
C ASP A 287 -38.01 8.15 9.06
N GLY A 288 -38.22 6.87 9.43
CA GLY A 288 -37.73 6.32 10.70
C GLY A 288 -36.22 6.48 10.84
N ALA A 289 -35.72 6.72 12.06
CA ALA A 289 -34.28 6.91 12.29
C ALA A 289 -33.86 6.59 13.73
N ILE A 290 -32.56 6.37 13.93
CA ILE A 290 -31.92 6.36 15.26
C ILE A 290 -30.91 7.52 15.28
N SER A 291 -31.05 8.42 16.24
CA SER A 291 -30.20 9.61 16.40
C SER A 291 -29.61 9.61 17.81
N ILE A 292 -28.28 9.70 17.91
CA ILE A 292 -27.54 9.67 19.17
C ILE A 292 -26.60 10.87 19.24
N ARG A 293 -26.73 11.68 20.31
CA ARG A 293 -25.96 12.92 20.53
C ARG A 293 -25.35 12.93 21.93
N GLY A 294 -24.04 13.08 22.05
CA GLY A 294 -23.33 12.99 23.33
C GLY A 294 -21.87 13.44 23.26
N SER A 295 -21.12 13.31 24.35
CA SER A 295 -19.66 13.49 24.40
C SER A 295 -18.98 12.18 24.05
N GLN A 296 -19.06 11.17 24.92
CA GLN A 296 -18.58 9.82 24.63
C GLN A 296 -19.77 8.87 24.41
N LEU A 297 -19.67 8.01 23.41
CA LEU A 297 -20.58 6.90 23.19
C LEU A 297 -19.79 5.58 23.22
N ASP A 298 -20.01 4.79 24.26
CA ASP A 298 -19.43 3.44 24.41
C ASP A 298 -20.51 2.38 24.18
N ILE A 299 -20.35 1.62 23.10
CA ILE A 299 -21.22 0.50 22.74
C ILE A 299 -20.41 -0.79 22.92
N GLY A 300 -20.82 -1.61 23.89
CA GLY A 300 -20.01 -2.75 24.32
C GLY A 300 -20.81 -3.98 24.68
N ARG A 301 -20.09 -5.10 24.85
CA ARG A 301 -20.60 -6.38 25.36
C ARG A 301 -21.77 -6.91 24.53
N THR A 302 -21.54 -7.10 23.23
CA THR A 302 -22.52 -7.62 22.26
C THR A 302 -23.81 -6.80 22.17
N SER A 303 -23.74 -5.49 22.43
CA SER A 303 -24.86 -4.56 22.21
C SER A 303 -25.19 -4.47 20.73
N ILE A 304 -26.47 -4.29 20.42
CA ILE A 304 -26.99 -4.14 19.06
C ILE A 304 -27.77 -2.83 18.97
N VAL A 305 -27.44 -2.00 17.98
CA VAL A 305 -28.19 -0.81 17.59
C VAL A 305 -28.52 -0.94 16.11
N ARG A 306 -29.82 -1.05 15.77
CA ARG A 306 -30.22 -1.58 14.46
C ARG A 306 -31.40 -0.88 13.81
N ALA A 307 -31.22 -0.49 12.54
CA ALA A 307 -32.22 0.13 11.67
C ALA A 307 -32.55 -0.65 10.38
N THR A 308 -32.32 -1.96 10.40
CA THR A 308 -32.56 -2.89 9.28
C THR A 308 -34.00 -2.90 8.75
N THR A 309 -34.16 -3.04 7.42
CA THR A 309 -35.43 -3.35 6.75
C THR A 309 -35.49 -4.80 6.26
N PHE A 310 -36.65 -5.44 6.47
CA PHE A 310 -37.01 -6.78 5.99
C PHE A 310 -38.25 -6.73 5.09
N THR A 311 -38.47 -5.59 4.42
CA THR A 311 -39.70 -5.31 3.65
C THR A 311 -39.35 -4.52 2.39
N SER A 312 -40.34 -4.21 1.57
CA SER A 312 -40.21 -3.27 0.45
C SER A 312 -40.09 -1.79 0.86
N LEU A 313 -40.26 -1.45 2.14
CA LEU A 313 -40.05 -0.10 2.65
C LEU A 313 -38.57 0.17 2.98
N PRO A 314 -38.10 1.41 2.87
CA PRO A 314 -36.74 1.77 3.25
C PRO A 314 -36.43 1.49 4.72
N GLY A 315 -35.19 1.12 5.01
CA GLY A 315 -34.62 1.10 6.36
C GLY A 315 -34.40 2.52 6.89
N GLY A 316 -34.28 2.63 8.20
CA GLY A 316 -34.07 3.93 8.83
C GLY A 316 -32.60 4.34 8.87
N ASP A 317 -32.33 5.64 8.84
CA ASP A 317 -30.98 6.16 9.00
C ASP A 317 -30.50 6.03 10.45
N ILE A 318 -29.20 5.85 10.63
CA ILE A 318 -28.52 5.94 11.94
C ILE A 318 -27.56 7.13 11.89
N THR A 319 -27.74 8.07 12.82
CA THR A 319 -26.89 9.26 12.93
C THR A 319 -26.30 9.33 14.34
N ILE A 320 -24.98 9.36 14.41
CA ILE A 320 -24.22 9.50 15.65
C ILE A 320 -23.39 10.78 15.56
N ASP A 321 -23.57 11.66 16.52
CA ASP A 321 -22.79 12.88 16.62
C ASP A 321 -22.25 13.03 18.04
N VAL A 322 -20.95 12.80 18.16
CA VAL A 322 -20.26 12.70 19.44
C VAL A 322 -18.89 13.36 19.39
N ARG A 323 -18.17 13.37 20.50
CA ARG A 323 -16.73 13.64 20.53
C ARG A 323 -15.96 12.34 20.28
N GLN A 324 -16.36 11.26 20.93
CA GLN A 324 -15.72 9.94 20.79
C GLN A 324 -16.76 8.81 20.66
N LEU A 325 -16.58 7.91 19.70
CA LEU A 325 -17.33 6.67 19.56
C LEU A 325 -16.41 5.46 19.78
N THR A 326 -16.79 4.53 20.64
CA THR A 326 -16.12 3.23 20.80
C THR A 326 -17.12 2.09 20.64
N LEU A 327 -16.84 1.17 19.71
CA LEU A 327 -17.51 -0.11 19.55
C LEU A 327 -16.56 -1.22 19.97
N ARG A 328 -17.01 -2.09 20.89
CA ARG A 328 -16.16 -3.17 21.42
C ARG A 328 -16.91 -4.42 21.87
N ASP A 329 -16.16 -5.50 22.05
CA ASP A 329 -16.65 -6.77 22.60
C ASP A 329 -17.88 -7.31 21.83
N GLY A 330 -17.82 -7.37 20.50
CA GLY A 330 -18.89 -7.81 19.61
C GLY A 330 -20.07 -6.85 19.42
N ALA A 331 -19.88 -5.55 19.66
CA ALA A 331 -20.91 -4.53 19.46
C ALA A 331 -21.28 -4.34 17.98
N ASN A 332 -22.58 -4.30 17.65
CA ASN A 332 -23.06 -4.16 16.27
C ASN A 332 -23.93 -2.90 16.11
N LEU A 333 -23.54 -2.02 15.19
CA LEU A 333 -24.35 -0.91 14.70
C LEU A 333 -24.69 -1.18 13.23
N SER A 334 -25.97 -1.32 12.88
CA SER A 334 -26.35 -1.76 11.54
C SER A 334 -27.63 -1.15 10.95
N SER A 335 -27.60 -0.82 9.66
CA SER A 335 -28.78 -0.48 8.86
C SER A 335 -28.78 -1.28 7.56
N ASN A 336 -29.18 -2.56 7.64
CA ASN A 336 -29.09 -3.49 6.51
C ASN A 336 -30.43 -3.63 5.75
N ALA A 337 -30.38 -4.13 4.51
CA ALA A 337 -31.55 -4.47 3.69
C ALA A 337 -31.61 -5.99 3.44
N PHE A 338 -32.76 -6.63 3.65
CA PHE A 338 -32.95 -8.07 3.41
C PHE A 338 -33.97 -8.40 2.31
N ASP A 339 -34.64 -7.40 1.76
CA ASP A 339 -35.72 -7.56 0.77
C ASP A 339 -35.65 -6.42 -0.27
N GLU A 340 -36.77 -6.03 -0.90
CA GLU A 340 -36.83 -4.97 -1.92
C GLU A 340 -36.54 -3.54 -1.40
N GLY A 341 -36.67 -3.27 -0.10
CA GLY A 341 -36.46 -1.95 0.49
C GLY A 341 -34.99 -1.59 0.64
N LYS A 342 -34.62 -0.36 0.28
CA LYS A 342 -33.25 0.16 0.43
C LYS A 342 -32.85 0.30 1.91
N ALA A 343 -31.62 -0.03 2.25
CA ALA A 343 -31.04 0.19 3.58
C ALA A 343 -30.87 1.69 3.88
N GLY A 344 -31.02 2.08 5.16
CA GLY A 344 -30.75 3.45 5.58
C GLY A 344 -29.25 3.73 5.69
N ASN A 345 -28.88 5.00 5.64
CA ASN A 345 -27.49 5.43 5.76
C ASN A 345 -27.03 5.41 7.22
N LEU A 346 -25.73 5.21 7.43
CA LEU A 346 -25.09 5.28 8.74
C LEU A 346 -24.06 6.41 8.72
N THR A 347 -24.31 7.47 9.49
CA THR A 347 -23.43 8.64 9.60
C THR A 347 -22.87 8.74 11.00
N VAL A 348 -21.55 8.82 11.11
CA VAL A 348 -20.83 9.04 12.37
C VAL A 348 -20.00 10.31 12.23
N ASN A 349 -20.35 11.34 13.00
CA ASN A 349 -19.54 12.53 13.19
C ASN A 349 -18.96 12.48 14.61
N ALA A 350 -17.67 12.19 14.75
CA ALA A 350 -17.00 12.17 16.03
C ALA A 350 -15.83 13.15 16.03
N SER A 351 -15.90 14.26 16.74
CA SER A 351 -14.89 15.33 16.60
C SER A 351 -13.46 14.93 17.02
N GLU A 352 -13.28 13.83 17.76
CA GLU A 352 -11.95 13.35 18.18
C GLU A 352 -11.65 11.93 17.69
N SER A 353 -12.54 10.95 17.96
CA SER A 353 -12.20 9.58 17.52
C SER A 353 -13.37 8.66 17.30
N VAL A 354 -13.21 7.74 16.35
CA VAL A 354 -14.05 6.55 16.19
C VAL A 354 -13.18 5.30 16.28
N LYS A 355 -13.54 4.39 17.19
CA LYS A 355 -12.80 3.15 17.45
C LYS A 355 -13.71 1.94 17.30
N VAL A 356 -13.38 1.04 16.39
CA VAL A 356 -14.06 -0.26 16.22
C VAL A 356 -13.07 -1.36 16.57
N ILE A 357 -13.11 -1.78 17.83
CA ILE A 357 -12.10 -2.66 18.42
C ILE A 357 -12.77 -3.95 18.82
N ASP A 358 -12.39 -5.05 18.17
CA ASP A 358 -12.79 -6.36 18.66
C ASP A 358 -11.71 -6.99 19.57
N GLY A 359 -12.05 -8.10 20.21
CA GLY A 359 -11.16 -8.79 21.15
C GLY A 359 -10.97 -10.25 20.78
N LEU A 360 -9.87 -10.84 21.24
CA LEU A 360 -9.50 -12.27 21.12
C LEU A 360 -10.47 -13.25 21.84
N ILE A 361 -11.75 -12.95 21.94
CA ILE A 361 -12.69 -13.66 22.80
C ILE A 361 -13.54 -14.67 22.03
N GLN A 362 -13.90 -15.75 22.74
CA GLN A 362 -14.64 -16.95 22.30
C GLN A 362 -16.03 -16.69 21.66
N PHE A 363 -16.41 -15.45 21.38
CA PHE A 363 -17.71 -15.08 20.83
C PHE A 363 -17.62 -14.91 19.31
N ARG A 364 -18.56 -15.50 18.57
CA ARG A 364 -18.58 -15.55 17.10
C ARG A 364 -18.96 -14.24 16.40
N PHE A 365 -18.86 -13.09 17.08
CA PHE A 365 -19.38 -11.83 16.55
C PHE A 365 -18.34 -10.72 16.71
N SER A 366 -17.86 -10.22 15.57
CA SER A 366 -16.99 -9.05 15.52
C SER A 366 -17.74 -7.77 15.87
N SER A 367 -17.04 -6.83 16.51
CA SER A 367 -17.53 -5.45 16.62
C SER A 367 -17.61 -4.82 15.23
N SER A 368 -18.77 -4.24 14.87
CA SER A 368 -19.02 -3.85 13.48
C SER A 368 -19.92 -2.63 13.27
N LEU A 369 -19.62 -1.85 12.25
CA LEU A 369 -20.51 -0.88 11.59
C LEU A 369 -20.96 -1.46 10.24
N SER A 370 -22.26 -1.57 9.96
CA SER A 370 -22.73 -2.13 8.68
C SER A 370 -23.94 -1.44 8.05
N ALA A 371 -23.95 -1.29 6.72
CA ALA A 371 -25.13 -0.85 5.95
C ALA A 371 -25.31 -1.69 4.67
N SER A 372 -25.23 -3.01 4.83
CA SER A 372 -25.18 -4.00 3.75
C SER A 372 -26.55 -4.41 3.21
N THR A 373 -26.59 -4.99 2.01
CA THR A 373 -27.79 -5.62 1.44
C THR A 373 -27.64 -7.13 1.23
N PHE A 374 -28.73 -7.85 1.44
CA PHE A 374 -28.90 -9.28 1.23
C PHE A 374 -30.10 -9.60 0.31
N GLY A 375 -30.79 -8.57 -0.18
CA GLY A 375 -32.03 -8.67 -0.96
C GLY A 375 -31.94 -7.96 -2.32
N ALA A 376 -33.09 -7.53 -2.85
CA ALA A 376 -33.17 -6.79 -4.12
C ALA A 376 -33.00 -5.27 -3.94
N GLY A 377 -33.22 -4.75 -2.74
CA GLY A 377 -33.00 -3.33 -2.42
C GLY A 377 -31.53 -3.01 -2.17
N ASP A 378 -31.13 -1.78 -2.45
CA ASP A 378 -29.73 -1.36 -2.32
C ASP A 378 -29.28 -1.25 -0.85
N GLY A 379 -27.97 -1.37 -0.63
CA GLY A 379 -27.29 -1.03 0.62
C GLY A 379 -27.35 0.47 0.93
N GLY A 380 -27.09 0.80 2.19
CA GLY A 380 -26.96 2.18 2.66
C GLY A 380 -25.50 2.63 2.62
N ASP A 381 -25.28 3.94 2.54
CA ASP A 381 -23.93 4.51 2.61
C ASP A 381 -23.47 4.61 4.08
N ILE A 382 -22.16 4.43 4.31
CA ILE A 382 -21.49 4.75 5.58
C ILE A 382 -20.62 5.98 5.39
N LEU A 383 -20.85 7.01 6.22
CA LEU A 383 -20.01 8.21 6.31
C LEU A 383 -19.43 8.34 7.71
N ILE A 384 -18.10 8.45 7.80
CA ILE A 384 -17.38 8.66 9.06
C ILE A 384 -16.55 9.93 8.94
N ASN A 385 -16.81 10.91 9.81
CA ASN A 385 -16.02 12.12 9.96
C ASN A 385 -15.41 12.13 11.36
N THR A 386 -14.09 12.14 11.46
CA THR A 386 -13.41 12.19 12.75
C THR A 386 -12.01 12.81 12.67
N ASP A 387 -11.30 12.93 13.79
CA ASP A 387 -9.88 13.28 13.78
C ASP A 387 -9.03 12.00 13.71
N PHE A 388 -9.37 11.00 14.54
CA PHE A 388 -8.69 9.70 14.58
C PHE A 388 -9.65 8.51 14.38
N PHE A 389 -9.42 7.70 13.33
CA PHE A 389 -10.19 6.47 13.08
C PHE A 389 -9.33 5.23 13.30
N LEU A 390 -9.81 4.28 14.12
CA LEU A 390 -9.12 3.02 14.42
C LEU A 390 -10.05 1.82 14.24
N VAL A 391 -9.61 0.84 13.44
CA VAL A 391 -10.19 -0.51 13.41
C VAL A 391 -9.14 -1.51 13.82
N GLN A 392 -9.42 -2.29 14.86
CA GLN A 392 -8.40 -3.14 15.49
C GLN A 392 -8.93 -4.53 15.87
N ASN A 393 -8.05 -5.54 15.81
CA ASN A 393 -8.23 -6.87 16.41
C ASN A 393 -9.49 -7.62 15.93
N GLY A 394 -9.86 -7.47 14.65
CA GLY A 394 -11.04 -8.13 14.08
C GLY A 394 -12.29 -7.25 14.00
N GLY A 395 -12.16 -5.95 14.28
CA GLY A 395 -13.21 -4.97 14.04
C GLY A 395 -13.57 -4.85 12.54
N GLN A 396 -14.81 -4.50 12.23
CA GLN A 396 -15.30 -4.46 10.85
C GLN A 396 -16.13 -3.21 10.53
N VAL A 397 -15.97 -2.66 9.33
CA VAL A 397 -16.84 -1.63 8.76
C VAL A 397 -17.18 -2.01 7.33
N ASN A 398 -18.46 -2.20 7.01
CA ASN A 398 -18.84 -2.71 5.70
C ASN A 398 -20.17 -2.25 5.11
N THR A 399 -20.18 -2.12 3.79
CA THR A 399 -21.35 -1.91 2.93
C THR A 399 -21.32 -2.93 1.79
N SER A 400 -21.65 -4.18 2.09
CA SER A 400 -21.54 -5.31 1.14
C SER A 400 -22.89 -5.67 0.52
N THR A 401 -22.88 -6.33 -0.64
CA THR A 401 -24.07 -6.96 -1.23
C THR A 401 -23.94 -8.47 -1.29
N SER A 402 -25.01 -9.19 -0.96
CA SER A 402 -25.14 -10.66 -1.14
C SER A 402 -26.38 -11.02 -1.98
N GLY A 403 -27.01 -10.03 -2.64
CA GLY A 403 -28.29 -10.16 -3.32
C GLY A 403 -28.30 -9.47 -4.69
N GLY A 404 -29.49 -9.03 -5.10
CA GLY A 404 -29.70 -8.32 -6.36
C GLY A 404 -29.48 -6.81 -6.30
N GLY A 405 -29.59 -6.20 -5.12
CA GLY A 405 -29.37 -4.77 -4.93
C GLY A 405 -27.88 -4.41 -4.83
N ASP A 406 -27.54 -3.18 -5.20
CA ASP A 406 -26.17 -2.68 -5.17
C ASP A 406 -25.74 -2.36 -3.73
N ALA A 407 -24.47 -2.51 -3.41
CA ALA A 407 -23.92 -2.14 -2.11
C ALA A 407 -23.71 -0.61 -2.01
N GLY A 408 -23.87 -0.05 -0.81
CA GLY A 408 -23.61 1.38 -0.57
C GLY A 408 -22.11 1.71 -0.53
N ASN A 409 -21.78 3.00 -0.54
CA ASN A 409 -20.41 3.48 -0.45
C ASN A 409 -19.94 3.60 1.01
N LEU A 410 -18.64 3.48 1.21
CA LEU A 410 -17.96 3.77 2.48
C LEU A 410 -17.04 4.98 2.30
N THR A 411 -17.34 6.08 2.98
CA THR A 411 -16.53 7.30 2.97
C THR A 411 -16.01 7.61 4.36
N MET A 412 -14.69 7.81 4.47
CA MET A 412 -14.01 8.17 5.70
C MET A 412 -13.21 9.47 5.50
N ASN A 413 -13.42 10.42 6.39
CA ASN A 413 -12.65 11.65 6.49
C ASN A 413 -12.06 11.71 7.90
N ALA A 414 -10.74 11.55 8.02
CA ALA A 414 -10.05 11.62 9.30
C ALA A 414 -8.64 12.18 9.16
N SER A 415 -8.11 12.90 10.13
CA SER A 415 -6.69 13.31 10.10
C SER A 415 -5.76 12.11 10.08
N GLU A 416 -6.12 11.03 10.77
CA GLU A 416 -5.36 9.78 10.83
C GLU A 416 -6.29 8.56 10.79
N VAL A 417 -5.93 7.56 9.97
CA VAL A 417 -6.63 6.28 9.83
C VAL A 417 -5.68 5.12 10.13
N GLN A 418 -6.03 4.29 11.10
CA GLN A 418 -5.33 3.05 11.41
C GLN A 418 -6.23 1.82 11.27
N VAL A 419 -5.81 0.86 10.46
CA VAL A 419 -6.43 -0.46 10.33
C VAL A 419 -5.40 -1.50 10.73
N ILE A 420 -5.60 -2.11 11.90
CA ILE A 420 -4.62 -3.02 12.50
C ILE A 420 -5.28 -4.37 12.69
N GLY A 421 -4.73 -5.40 12.05
CA GLY A 421 -5.23 -6.78 12.18
C GLY A 421 -4.84 -7.42 13.51
N GLY A 422 -4.55 -8.73 13.47
CA GLY A 422 -4.27 -9.56 14.63
C GLY A 422 -4.36 -11.04 14.25
N LEU A 423 -4.93 -11.87 15.13
CA LEU A 423 -5.27 -13.27 14.77
C LEU A 423 -6.47 -13.35 13.80
N LEU A 424 -7.31 -12.33 13.80
CA LEU A 424 -8.41 -12.15 12.87
C LEU A 424 -8.17 -10.84 12.10
N PRO A 425 -8.51 -10.81 10.81
CA PRO A 425 -8.36 -9.58 10.03
C PRO A 425 -9.34 -8.52 10.53
N SER A 426 -8.84 -7.30 10.73
CA SER A 426 -9.67 -6.09 10.76
C SER A 426 -10.06 -5.72 9.34
N ILE A 427 -11.32 -5.36 9.10
CA ILE A 427 -11.86 -5.23 7.74
C ILE A 427 -12.54 -3.88 7.52
N LEU A 428 -12.17 -3.20 6.44
CA LEU A 428 -12.94 -2.11 5.81
C LEU A 428 -13.36 -2.57 4.42
N SER A 429 -14.66 -2.68 4.12
CA SER A 429 -15.05 -3.26 2.83
C SER A 429 -16.38 -2.83 2.23
N THR A 430 -16.42 -2.73 0.90
CA THR A 430 -17.64 -2.46 0.10
C THR A 430 -17.96 -3.57 -0.91
N GLN A 431 -17.69 -4.83 -0.54
CA GLN A 431 -17.61 -5.98 -1.45
C GLN A 431 -18.96 -6.53 -1.98
N ALA A 432 -18.94 -7.04 -3.22
CA ALA A 432 -19.98 -7.94 -3.75
C ALA A 432 -19.61 -9.40 -3.41
N ASN A 433 -20.41 -10.03 -2.55
CA ASN A 433 -20.15 -11.36 -1.98
C ASN A 433 -20.49 -12.50 -2.97
N PRO A 434 -20.07 -13.75 -2.69
CA PRO A 434 -20.40 -14.90 -3.52
C PRO A 434 -21.91 -15.02 -3.79
N GLY A 435 -22.28 -15.09 -5.07
CA GLY A 435 -23.68 -15.19 -5.52
C GLY A 435 -24.44 -13.87 -5.63
N ALA A 436 -23.82 -12.73 -5.30
CA ALA A 436 -24.43 -11.42 -5.52
C ALA A 436 -24.46 -11.08 -7.03
N THR A 437 -25.58 -10.54 -7.51
CA THR A 437 -25.70 -9.96 -8.86
C THR A 437 -25.67 -8.44 -8.84
N GLY A 438 -25.89 -7.81 -7.67
CA GLY A 438 -25.68 -6.38 -7.47
C GLY A 438 -24.20 -6.03 -7.35
N ASN A 439 -23.86 -4.79 -7.68
CA ASN A 439 -22.49 -4.28 -7.70
C ASN A 439 -22.01 -3.88 -6.29
N ALA A 440 -20.71 -3.89 -6.09
CA ALA A 440 -20.03 -3.33 -4.94
C ALA A 440 -20.08 -1.79 -4.95
N GLY A 441 -20.04 -1.17 -3.77
CA GLY A 441 -19.93 0.29 -3.62
C GLY A 441 -18.47 0.76 -3.64
N ASN A 442 -18.24 2.07 -3.72
CA ASN A 442 -16.89 2.62 -3.65
C ASN A 442 -16.42 2.79 -2.18
N LEU A 443 -15.12 2.65 -1.96
CA LEU A 443 -14.46 2.94 -0.69
C LEU A 443 -13.55 4.16 -0.87
N LYS A 444 -13.83 5.25 -0.17
CA LYS A 444 -13.01 6.47 -0.17
C LYS A 444 -12.45 6.76 1.22
N ILE A 445 -11.14 6.97 1.29
CA ILE A 445 -10.40 7.41 2.49
C ILE A 445 -9.75 8.76 2.18
N THR A 446 -10.13 9.80 2.92
CA THR A 446 -9.46 11.10 2.90
C THR A 446 -8.76 11.29 4.23
N THR A 447 -7.42 11.41 4.23
CA THR A 447 -6.65 11.49 5.48
C THR A 447 -5.34 12.26 5.38
N GLY A 448 -4.66 12.48 6.51
CA GLY A 448 -3.25 12.85 6.53
C GLY A 448 -2.38 11.61 6.41
N GLU A 449 -2.62 10.63 7.28
CA GLU A 449 -1.87 9.37 7.34
C GLU A 449 -2.80 8.14 7.34
N LEU A 450 -2.51 7.17 6.48
CA LEU A 450 -3.14 5.85 6.47
C LEU A 450 -2.14 4.76 6.86
N MET A 451 -2.41 4.00 7.92
CA MET A 451 -1.65 2.81 8.30
C MET A 451 -2.52 1.54 8.20
N VAL A 452 -2.04 0.53 7.47
CA VAL A 452 -2.67 -0.80 7.35
C VAL A 452 -1.64 -1.87 7.72
N SER A 453 -1.86 -2.59 8.82
CA SER A 453 -0.87 -3.53 9.36
C SER A 453 -1.45 -4.80 9.97
N ASP A 454 -0.58 -5.76 10.28
CA ASP A 454 -0.87 -6.98 11.03
C ASP A 454 -2.00 -7.87 10.45
N GLY A 455 -2.12 -7.92 9.11
CA GLY A 455 -3.12 -8.71 8.41
C GLY A 455 -4.47 -8.00 8.23
N ALA A 456 -4.49 -6.67 8.33
CA ALA A 456 -5.65 -5.83 8.04
C ALA A 456 -6.02 -5.82 6.55
N ILE A 457 -7.32 -5.77 6.26
CA ILE A 457 -7.86 -5.84 4.89
C ILE A 457 -8.73 -4.62 4.61
N VAL A 458 -8.40 -3.86 3.57
CA VAL A 458 -9.23 -2.79 3.01
C VAL A 458 -9.62 -3.18 1.58
N SER A 459 -10.91 -3.35 1.29
CA SER A 459 -11.32 -3.90 -0.01
C SER A 459 -12.61 -3.35 -0.61
N ALA A 460 -12.58 -3.12 -1.93
CA ALA A 460 -13.76 -2.78 -2.75
C ALA A 460 -14.04 -3.82 -3.86
N GLY A 461 -13.45 -5.02 -3.77
CA GLY A 461 -13.52 -6.02 -4.84
C GLY A 461 -14.87 -6.76 -4.99
N THR A 462 -14.89 -7.77 -5.87
CA THR A 462 -16.06 -8.64 -6.09
C THR A 462 -15.68 -10.12 -6.11
N VAL A 463 -16.51 -10.94 -5.46
CA VAL A 463 -16.46 -12.41 -5.51
C VAL A 463 -17.73 -12.96 -6.19
N GLY A 464 -18.66 -12.08 -6.58
CA GLY A 464 -19.96 -12.40 -7.19
C GLY A 464 -20.01 -12.13 -8.70
N GLU A 465 -21.22 -12.06 -9.23
CA GLU A 465 -21.48 -11.69 -10.63
C GLU A 465 -21.47 -10.17 -10.86
N GLY A 466 -21.83 -9.38 -9.84
CA GLY A 466 -21.77 -7.92 -9.89
C GLY A 466 -20.34 -7.37 -9.89
N ASP A 467 -20.16 -6.18 -10.45
CA ASP A 467 -18.87 -5.51 -10.55
C ASP A 467 -18.36 -5.02 -9.18
N GLY A 468 -17.04 -4.98 -9.01
CA GLY A 468 -16.31 -4.39 -7.90
C GLY A 468 -16.39 -2.85 -7.92
N GLY A 469 -16.27 -2.23 -6.76
CA GLY A 469 -16.20 -0.78 -6.62
C GLY A 469 -14.76 -0.27 -6.60
N ASN A 470 -14.59 1.03 -6.73
CA ASN A 470 -13.26 1.66 -6.69
C ASN A 470 -12.79 1.86 -5.24
N LEU A 471 -11.48 1.72 -5.03
CA LEU A 471 -10.79 2.06 -3.79
C LEU A 471 -9.95 3.32 -3.99
N ILE A 472 -10.31 4.40 -3.32
CA ILE A 472 -9.68 5.71 -3.46
C ILE A 472 -9.08 6.12 -2.12
N VAL A 473 -7.77 6.36 -2.09
CA VAL A 473 -7.04 6.85 -0.92
C VAL A 473 -6.41 8.20 -1.28
N ASP A 474 -6.88 9.26 -0.64
CA ASP A 474 -6.33 10.61 -0.72
C ASP A 474 -5.70 10.94 0.65
N ALA A 475 -4.38 10.72 0.80
CA ALA A 475 -3.65 10.88 2.06
C ALA A 475 -2.58 11.98 1.95
N THR A 476 -2.73 13.13 2.61
CA THR A 476 -1.84 14.29 2.35
C THR A 476 -0.38 14.09 2.75
N GLU A 477 -0.09 13.13 3.62
CA GLU A 477 1.27 12.89 4.15
C GLU A 477 1.77 11.49 3.75
N SER A 478 1.16 10.42 4.25
CA SER A 478 1.66 9.07 3.96
C SER A 478 0.59 7.96 3.91
N VAL A 479 0.91 6.92 3.15
CA VAL A 479 0.22 5.62 3.15
C VAL A 479 1.23 4.53 3.47
N GLN A 480 1.01 3.79 4.55
CA GLN A 480 1.91 2.74 5.04
C GLN A 480 1.17 1.40 5.16
N LEU A 481 1.66 0.41 4.44
CA LEU A 481 1.20 -0.97 4.48
C LEU A 481 2.33 -1.86 4.98
N MET A 482 2.08 -2.65 6.02
CA MET A 482 3.13 -3.46 6.64
C MET A 482 2.65 -4.84 7.07
N GLY A 483 3.44 -5.86 6.76
CA GLY A 483 3.34 -7.15 7.40
C GLY A 483 2.20 -8.05 6.92
N THR A 484 2.04 -9.13 7.69
CA THR A 484 0.94 -10.10 7.61
C THR A 484 0.41 -10.33 9.02
N SER A 485 -0.69 -11.06 9.18
CA SER A 485 -1.15 -11.51 10.48
C SER A 485 -0.07 -12.32 11.19
N ALA A 486 -0.15 -12.41 12.52
CA ALA A 486 0.89 -13.09 13.33
C ALA A 486 1.11 -14.57 12.95
N ASP A 487 0.12 -15.23 12.34
CA ASP A 487 0.20 -16.60 11.83
C ASP A 487 0.52 -16.72 10.34
N GLY A 488 0.75 -15.58 9.65
CA GLY A 488 1.05 -15.49 8.23
C GLY A 488 -0.11 -15.92 7.33
N GLN A 489 -1.36 -15.92 7.82
CA GLN A 489 -2.54 -16.31 7.03
C GLN A 489 -3.16 -15.16 6.24
N PHE A 490 -3.11 -13.94 6.79
CA PHE A 490 -3.71 -12.76 6.20
C PHE A 490 -2.64 -11.75 5.84
N VAL A 491 -2.65 -11.27 4.60
CA VAL A 491 -1.75 -10.23 4.13
C VAL A 491 -2.36 -8.87 4.43
N SER A 492 -1.59 -7.93 4.99
CA SER A 492 -2.03 -6.54 5.12
C SER A 492 -2.17 -5.92 3.74
N GLY A 493 -3.28 -5.27 3.42
CA GLY A 493 -3.38 -4.69 2.09
C GLY A 493 -4.64 -3.92 1.70
N LEU A 494 -4.51 -3.32 0.50
CA LEU A 494 -5.56 -2.63 -0.24
C LEU A 494 -5.96 -3.50 -1.45
N PHE A 495 -7.23 -3.86 -1.58
CA PHE A 495 -7.67 -4.89 -2.52
C PHE A 495 -8.90 -4.49 -3.35
N SER A 496 -8.80 -4.55 -4.67
CA SER A 496 -9.93 -4.49 -5.61
C SER A 496 -9.90 -5.68 -6.58
N GLN A 497 -9.94 -6.89 -6.01
CA GLN A 497 -9.80 -8.13 -6.78
C GLN A 497 -11.15 -8.64 -7.31
N THR A 498 -11.11 -9.40 -8.41
CA THR A 498 -12.26 -10.17 -8.91
C THR A 498 -12.03 -11.66 -8.76
N LEU A 499 -12.93 -12.35 -8.08
CA LEU A 499 -12.95 -13.81 -7.99
C LEU A 499 -14.12 -14.43 -8.78
N GLY A 500 -15.16 -13.64 -9.05
CA GLY A 500 -16.34 -14.05 -9.83
C GLY A 500 -16.30 -13.64 -11.31
N THR A 501 -17.46 -13.40 -11.90
CA THR A 501 -17.60 -12.95 -13.31
C THR A 501 -17.65 -11.43 -13.45
N GLY A 502 -17.91 -10.70 -12.37
CA GLY A 502 -17.89 -9.23 -12.36
C GLY A 502 -16.48 -8.67 -12.52
N ASN A 503 -16.37 -7.48 -13.11
CA ASN A 503 -15.11 -6.76 -13.28
C ASN A 503 -14.68 -6.08 -11.98
N GLY A 504 -13.39 -5.80 -11.82
CA GLY A 504 -12.83 -5.18 -10.63
C GLY A 504 -12.84 -3.66 -10.77
N GLY A 505 -12.96 -2.95 -9.65
CA GLY A 505 -12.79 -1.50 -9.65
C GLY A 505 -11.31 -1.11 -9.60
N ASP A 506 -11.04 0.16 -9.88
CA ASP A 506 -9.69 0.71 -9.83
C ASP A 506 -9.24 0.94 -8.37
N VAL A 507 -7.92 0.90 -8.16
CA VAL A 507 -7.27 1.37 -6.93
C VAL A 507 -6.49 2.65 -7.26
N SER A 508 -6.81 3.75 -6.60
CA SER A 508 -6.14 5.05 -6.78
C SER A 508 -5.60 5.55 -5.45
N ILE A 509 -4.32 5.89 -5.42
CA ILE A 509 -3.63 6.37 -4.22
C ILE A 509 -2.95 7.69 -4.57
N THR A 510 -3.32 8.76 -3.86
CA THR A 510 -2.67 10.08 -3.92
C THR A 510 -2.04 10.35 -2.56
N THR A 511 -0.72 10.56 -2.49
CA THR A 511 -0.04 10.80 -1.20
C THR A 511 1.29 11.55 -1.28
N GLY A 512 1.88 11.92 -0.14
CA GLY A 512 3.27 12.39 -0.09
C GLY A 512 4.24 11.22 -0.25
N GLU A 513 4.06 10.19 0.57
CA GLU A 513 4.87 8.97 0.56
C GLU A 513 4.03 7.69 0.62
N LEU A 514 4.36 6.69 -0.21
CA LEU A 514 3.80 5.34 -0.13
C LEU A 514 4.89 4.34 0.31
N MET A 515 4.63 3.59 1.37
CA MET A 515 5.46 2.47 1.82
C MET A 515 4.65 1.16 1.88
N VAL A 516 5.15 0.13 1.20
CA VAL A 516 4.61 -1.24 1.24
C VAL A 516 5.75 -2.18 1.63
N SER A 517 5.64 -2.80 2.81
CA SER A 517 6.74 -3.54 3.42
C SER A 517 6.33 -4.85 4.09
N ASP A 518 7.32 -5.70 4.34
CA ASP A 518 7.19 -6.93 5.14
C ASP A 518 6.09 -7.90 4.68
N GLY A 519 5.86 -7.98 3.37
CA GLY A 519 4.90 -8.88 2.73
C GLY A 519 3.51 -8.29 2.49
N ALA A 520 3.29 -7.01 2.82
CA ALA A 520 2.02 -6.33 2.55
C ALA A 520 1.78 -6.07 1.06
N GLN A 521 0.52 -5.94 0.63
CA GLN A 521 0.18 -5.94 -0.80
C GLN A 521 -0.91 -4.92 -1.18
N ILE A 522 -0.82 -4.40 -2.41
CA ILE A 522 -1.86 -3.60 -3.08
C ILE A 522 -2.23 -4.32 -4.38
N LEU A 523 -3.44 -4.85 -4.47
CA LEU A 523 -3.85 -5.72 -5.58
C LEU A 523 -5.15 -5.25 -6.24
N ALA A 524 -5.13 -5.10 -7.57
CA ALA A 524 -6.31 -4.93 -8.42
C ALA A 524 -6.46 -6.10 -9.43
N SER A 525 -6.01 -7.28 -9.00
CA SER A 525 -5.89 -8.48 -9.84
C SER A 525 -7.22 -9.19 -10.11
N PRO A 526 -7.47 -9.65 -11.36
CA PRO A 526 -8.52 -10.60 -11.66
C PRO A 526 -8.03 -12.04 -11.45
N ILE A 527 -8.63 -12.72 -10.47
CA ILE A 527 -8.43 -14.15 -10.21
C ILE A 527 -9.51 -14.97 -10.94
N GLY A 528 -10.72 -14.41 -11.11
CA GLY A 528 -11.88 -15.03 -11.76
C GLY A 528 -11.96 -14.81 -13.28
N LEU A 529 -13.20 -14.77 -13.79
CA LEU A 529 -13.50 -14.59 -15.22
C LEU A 529 -13.60 -13.10 -15.63
N GLY A 530 -13.92 -12.21 -14.68
CA GLY A 530 -14.04 -10.77 -14.93
C GLY A 530 -12.69 -10.06 -15.08
N ASN A 531 -12.66 -8.90 -15.73
CA ASN A 531 -11.43 -8.12 -15.91
C ASN A 531 -11.02 -7.43 -14.60
N GLY A 532 -9.72 -7.19 -14.41
CA GLY A 532 -9.17 -6.46 -13.27
C GLY A 532 -9.24 -4.95 -13.47
N GLY A 533 -9.16 -4.21 -12.36
CA GLY A 533 -9.05 -2.75 -12.38
C GLY A 533 -7.61 -2.29 -12.54
N ASN A 534 -7.44 -1.00 -12.81
CA ASN A 534 -6.14 -0.33 -12.83
C ASN A 534 -5.65 -0.05 -11.40
N LEU A 535 -4.34 0.04 -11.24
CA LEU A 535 -3.69 0.55 -10.03
C LEU A 535 -2.92 1.81 -10.38
N THR A 536 -3.32 2.94 -9.81
CA THR A 536 -2.64 4.23 -9.98
C THR A 536 -2.11 4.70 -8.63
N VAL A 537 -0.81 4.98 -8.59
CA VAL A 537 -0.12 5.61 -7.46
C VAL A 537 0.44 6.94 -7.93
N ASP A 538 0.04 8.02 -7.27
CA ASP A 538 0.56 9.37 -7.43
C ASP A 538 1.12 9.82 -6.06
N ALA A 539 2.44 9.79 -5.91
CA ALA A 539 3.11 10.10 -4.66
C ALA A 539 4.13 11.23 -4.84
N ASP A 540 3.96 12.37 -4.17
CA ASP A 540 4.76 13.57 -4.42
C ASP A 540 6.28 13.32 -4.24
N GLU A 541 6.66 12.57 -3.20
CA GLU A 541 8.06 12.41 -2.82
C GLU A 541 8.59 11.01 -3.16
N LYS A 542 7.95 9.95 -2.63
CA LYS A 542 8.55 8.62 -2.67
C LYS A 542 7.56 7.46 -2.68
N VAL A 543 7.90 6.40 -3.41
CA VAL A 543 7.26 5.08 -3.33
C VAL A 543 8.31 4.03 -2.96
N GLN A 544 8.06 3.27 -1.89
CA GLN A 544 8.91 2.19 -1.42
C GLN A 544 8.15 0.86 -1.36
N VAL A 545 8.67 -0.16 -2.04
CA VAL A 545 8.17 -1.54 -1.96
C VAL A 545 9.34 -2.41 -1.51
N ILE A 546 9.28 -2.96 -0.29
CA ILE A 546 10.44 -3.54 0.38
C ILE A 546 10.11 -4.91 0.98
N GLY A 547 10.94 -5.90 0.71
CA GLY A 547 10.96 -7.12 1.50
C GLY A 547 9.90 -8.15 1.13
N THR A 548 9.84 -9.16 1.99
CA THR A 548 8.84 -10.23 2.02
C THR A 548 8.34 -10.37 3.45
N ASP A 549 7.27 -11.14 3.66
CA ASP A 549 6.89 -11.56 5.00
C ASP A 549 7.99 -12.40 5.66
N ALA A 550 7.86 -12.60 6.98
CA ALA A 550 8.84 -13.33 7.78
C ALA A 550 9.09 -14.78 7.30
N SER A 551 8.13 -15.40 6.61
CA SER A 551 8.28 -16.75 6.05
C SER A 551 8.94 -16.78 4.67
N GLY A 552 9.13 -15.62 4.02
CA GLY A 552 9.59 -15.51 2.64
C GLY A 552 8.56 -16.01 1.61
N ARG A 553 7.29 -16.15 2.02
CA ARG A 553 6.18 -16.66 1.20
C ARG A 553 5.52 -15.55 0.40
N PHE A 554 5.29 -14.39 1.02
CA PHE A 554 4.57 -13.28 0.44
C PHE A 554 5.53 -12.12 0.19
N PRO A 555 5.81 -11.76 -1.07
CA PRO A 555 6.53 -10.53 -1.35
C PRO A 555 5.65 -9.32 -1.07
N SER A 556 6.28 -8.23 -0.62
CA SER A 556 5.65 -6.92 -0.66
C SER A 556 5.36 -6.56 -2.10
N ALA A 557 4.13 -6.16 -2.43
CA ALA A 557 3.76 -6.03 -3.84
C ALA A 557 2.76 -4.94 -4.19
N LEU A 558 2.94 -4.37 -5.38
CA LEU A 558 1.93 -3.62 -6.14
C LEU A 558 1.59 -4.45 -7.38
N SER A 559 0.34 -4.90 -7.55
CA SER A 559 0.03 -5.80 -8.66
C SER A 559 -1.37 -5.66 -9.26
N THR A 560 -1.43 -5.77 -10.59
CA THR A 560 -2.66 -5.93 -11.37
C THR A 560 -2.71 -7.26 -12.12
N GLN A 561 -1.74 -8.16 -11.86
CA GLN A 561 -1.56 -9.41 -12.60
C GLN A 561 -2.84 -10.26 -12.67
N THR A 562 -3.11 -10.86 -13.83
CA THR A 562 -4.22 -11.80 -14.01
C THR A 562 -3.78 -13.25 -13.80
N GLN A 563 -4.58 -14.01 -13.05
CA GLN A 563 -4.44 -15.47 -12.88
C GLN A 563 -5.57 -16.25 -13.58
N GLY A 564 -6.57 -15.53 -14.13
CA GLY A 564 -7.75 -16.09 -14.79
C GLY A 564 -7.81 -15.78 -16.29
N THR A 565 -9.01 -15.86 -16.86
CA THR A 565 -9.25 -15.51 -18.28
C THR A 565 -9.51 -14.01 -18.47
N GLY A 566 -9.82 -13.28 -17.41
CA GLY A 566 -10.05 -11.84 -17.44
C GLY A 566 -8.75 -11.06 -17.72
N LYS A 567 -8.86 -9.92 -18.42
CA LYS A 567 -7.71 -9.05 -18.69
C LYS A 567 -7.28 -8.32 -17.43
N ALA A 568 -5.98 -8.20 -17.20
CA ALA A 568 -5.41 -7.35 -16.17
C ALA A 568 -5.58 -5.86 -16.50
N GLY A 569 -5.71 -5.01 -15.47
CA GLY A 569 -5.63 -3.55 -15.62
C GLY A 569 -4.18 -3.06 -15.65
N ASN A 570 -3.99 -1.79 -16.01
CA ASN A 570 -2.68 -1.15 -16.04
C ASN A 570 -2.21 -0.75 -14.64
N LEU A 571 -0.90 -0.71 -14.44
CA LEU A 571 -0.26 -0.23 -13.22
C LEU A 571 0.55 1.03 -13.56
N LYS A 572 0.18 2.18 -12.98
CA LYS A 572 0.90 3.45 -13.12
C LYS A 572 1.44 3.94 -11.79
N ILE A 573 2.72 4.31 -11.75
CA ILE A 573 3.37 4.96 -10.61
C ILE A 573 3.92 6.30 -11.08
N THR A 574 3.53 7.40 -10.42
CA THR A 574 4.10 8.74 -10.59
C THR A 574 4.72 9.16 -9.26
N THR A 575 6.02 9.47 -9.21
CA THR A 575 6.66 9.90 -7.95
C THR A 575 7.99 10.64 -8.10
N GLY A 576 8.56 11.17 -7.01
CA GLY A 576 9.95 11.64 -6.98
C GLY A 576 10.94 10.48 -7.13
N GLU A 577 10.83 9.50 -6.24
CA GLU A 577 11.72 8.34 -6.17
C GLU A 577 10.93 7.02 -6.03
N LEU A 578 11.28 6.00 -6.82
CA LEU A 578 10.77 4.64 -6.65
C LEU A 578 11.89 3.70 -6.18
N MET A 579 11.65 2.98 -5.07
CA MET A 579 12.54 1.93 -4.58
C MET A 579 11.80 0.58 -4.47
N VAL A 580 12.32 -0.44 -5.14
CA VAL A 580 11.84 -1.83 -5.07
C VAL A 580 13.00 -2.72 -4.63
N SER A 581 12.92 -3.32 -3.44
CA SER A 581 14.07 -4.01 -2.84
C SER A 581 13.72 -5.25 -2.02
N ASP A 582 14.75 -6.05 -1.72
CA ASP A 582 14.70 -7.17 -0.77
C ASP A 582 13.63 -8.25 -1.07
N GLY A 583 13.38 -8.54 -2.35
CA GLY A 583 12.40 -9.52 -2.82
C GLY A 583 11.01 -8.95 -3.16
N ALA A 584 10.81 -7.64 -3.02
CA ALA A 584 9.56 -6.97 -3.38
C ALA A 584 9.27 -6.93 -4.89
N GLN A 585 7.99 -6.87 -5.28
CA GLN A 585 7.58 -6.97 -6.69
C GLN A 585 6.54 -5.91 -7.09
N VAL A 586 6.73 -5.29 -8.25
CA VAL A 586 5.72 -4.44 -8.90
C VAL A 586 5.36 -5.08 -10.24
N ALA A 587 4.11 -5.49 -10.43
CA ALA A 587 3.79 -6.36 -11.56
C ALA A 587 2.42 -6.16 -12.22
N ALA A 588 2.39 -6.24 -13.55
CA ALA A 588 1.18 -6.13 -14.38
C ALA A 588 1.02 -7.28 -15.40
N GLY A 589 1.78 -8.37 -15.26
CA GLY A 589 1.75 -9.53 -16.17
C GLY A 589 0.50 -10.43 -16.15
N THR A 590 0.64 -11.64 -16.71
CA THR A 590 -0.41 -12.68 -16.78
C THR A 590 0.16 -14.08 -16.54
N PHE A 591 -0.56 -14.92 -15.80
CA PHE A 591 -0.22 -16.35 -15.61
C PHE A 591 -1.12 -17.30 -16.41
N SER A 592 -2.07 -16.78 -17.20
CA SER A 592 -3.15 -17.58 -17.80
C SER A 592 -3.57 -17.04 -19.18
N GLU A 593 -4.84 -17.19 -19.57
CA GLU A 593 -5.36 -16.80 -20.90
C GLU A 593 -5.62 -15.28 -21.02
N GLY A 594 -5.88 -14.59 -19.90
CA GLY A 594 -6.11 -13.15 -19.88
C GLY A 594 -4.86 -12.36 -20.33
N GLU A 595 -5.07 -11.28 -21.08
CA GLU A 595 -3.97 -10.36 -21.42
C GLU A 595 -3.47 -9.64 -20.15
N GLY A 596 -2.15 -9.48 -20.00
CA GLY A 596 -1.55 -8.63 -18.97
C GLY A 596 -1.85 -7.14 -19.20
N GLY A 597 -1.52 -6.32 -18.21
CA GLY A 597 -1.58 -4.86 -18.24
C GLY A 597 -0.21 -4.20 -18.44
N GLU A 598 -0.23 -2.93 -18.86
CA GLU A 598 0.96 -2.10 -19.01
C GLU A 598 1.47 -1.63 -17.64
N LEU A 599 2.79 -1.63 -17.46
CA LEU A 599 3.45 -1.05 -16.29
C LEU A 599 4.13 0.26 -16.69
N ILE A 600 3.65 1.38 -16.15
CA ILE A 600 4.19 2.72 -16.39
C ILE A 600 4.79 3.26 -15.09
N VAL A 601 6.06 3.60 -15.11
CA VAL A 601 6.79 4.23 -14.00
C VAL A 601 7.31 5.57 -14.47
N ASP A 602 6.71 6.65 -13.98
CA ASP A 602 7.11 8.03 -14.25
C ASP A 602 7.72 8.62 -12.97
N THR A 603 9.03 8.82 -12.94
CA THR A 603 9.72 9.40 -11.78
C THR A 603 10.48 10.67 -12.15
N SER A 604 10.54 11.65 -11.24
CA SER A 604 11.30 12.88 -11.49
C SER A 604 12.79 12.77 -11.11
N SER A 605 13.16 11.80 -10.27
CA SER A 605 14.54 11.62 -9.81
C SER A 605 15.08 10.22 -10.11
N THR A 606 14.69 9.19 -9.35
CA THR A 606 15.34 7.87 -9.46
C THR A 606 14.36 6.71 -9.41
N VAL A 607 14.72 5.63 -10.12
CA VAL A 607 14.16 4.28 -9.96
C VAL A 607 15.26 3.34 -9.52
N GLN A 608 15.10 2.71 -8.35
CA GLN A 608 16.04 1.75 -7.79
C GLN A 608 15.37 0.38 -7.64
N VAL A 609 15.95 -0.64 -8.26
CA VAL A 609 15.52 -2.04 -8.15
C VAL A 609 16.70 -2.86 -7.66
N ILE A 610 16.63 -3.39 -6.43
CA ILE A 610 17.81 -3.89 -5.72
C ILE A 610 17.55 -5.24 -5.06
N GLY A 611 18.43 -6.21 -5.33
CA GLY A 611 18.53 -7.40 -4.50
C GLY A 611 17.48 -8.49 -4.76
N THR A 612 17.42 -9.39 -3.78
CA THR A 612 16.52 -10.53 -3.69
C THR A 612 16.00 -10.65 -2.25
N SER A 613 15.00 -11.49 -2.00
CA SER A 613 14.57 -11.83 -0.64
C SER A 613 15.73 -12.32 0.22
N ALA A 614 15.57 -12.24 1.54
CA ALA A 614 16.59 -12.65 2.50
C ALA A 614 17.03 -14.11 2.34
N ASP A 615 16.16 -15.00 1.87
CA ASP A 615 16.48 -16.39 1.56
C ASP A 615 17.03 -16.61 0.14
N GLY A 616 17.17 -15.53 -0.64
CA GLY A 616 17.69 -15.51 -1.99
C GLY A 616 16.84 -16.27 -2.98
N ARG A 617 15.52 -16.39 -2.78
CA ARG A 617 14.60 -17.11 -3.68
C ARG A 617 13.72 -16.21 -4.54
N ILE A 618 13.36 -15.04 -4.05
CA ILE A 618 12.47 -14.11 -4.73
C ILE A 618 13.30 -12.93 -5.23
N VAL A 619 13.19 -12.63 -6.51
CA VAL A 619 13.88 -11.51 -7.14
C VAL A 619 13.08 -10.23 -6.96
N SER A 620 13.75 -9.14 -6.58
CA SER A 620 13.13 -7.82 -6.63
C SER A 620 12.93 -7.37 -8.07
N GLY A 621 11.76 -6.81 -8.40
CA GLY A 621 11.60 -6.37 -9.78
C GLY A 621 10.33 -5.65 -10.18
N LEU A 622 10.43 -5.13 -11.40
CA LEU A 622 9.35 -4.51 -12.18
C LEU A 622 9.00 -5.47 -13.33
N PHE A 623 7.76 -5.97 -13.36
CA PHE A 623 7.40 -7.10 -14.20
C PHE A 623 6.12 -6.88 -15.01
N SER A 624 6.19 -7.06 -16.34
CA SER A 624 5.01 -7.36 -17.17
C SER A 624 5.28 -8.61 -17.99
N GLN A 625 5.17 -9.77 -17.35
CA GLN A 625 5.55 -11.06 -17.94
C GLN A 625 4.32 -11.90 -18.28
N THR A 626 4.48 -12.91 -19.14
CA THR A 626 3.43 -13.92 -19.39
C THR A 626 3.93 -15.34 -19.16
N GLU A 627 3.21 -16.14 -18.37
CA GLU A 627 3.42 -17.60 -18.24
C GLU A 627 2.35 -18.42 -18.97
N GLY A 628 1.27 -17.78 -19.45
CA GLY A 628 0.11 -18.42 -20.06
C GLY A 628 0.03 -18.25 -21.58
N THR A 629 -1.19 -18.29 -22.12
CA THR A 629 -1.49 -17.99 -23.53
C THR A 629 -1.79 -16.52 -23.77
N GLY A 630 -2.17 -15.77 -22.74
CA GLY A 630 -2.38 -14.33 -22.78
C GLY A 630 -1.09 -13.57 -23.04
N LYS A 631 -1.16 -12.46 -23.78
CA LYS A 631 0.02 -11.63 -24.07
C LYS A 631 0.36 -10.75 -22.87
N ALA A 632 1.64 -10.59 -22.59
CA ALA A 632 2.12 -9.50 -21.75
C ALA A 632 1.98 -8.15 -22.48
N ARG A 633 2.03 -7.06 -21.73
CA ARG A 633 2.08 -5.69 -22.25
C ARG A 633 3.40 -5.05 -21.85
N ASP A 634 3.56 -3.78 -22.19
CA ASP A 634 4.83 -3.12 -22.12
C ASP A 634 5.18 -2.69 -20.68
N VAL A 635 6.49 -2.55 -20.43
CA VAL A 635 7.04 -1.85 -19.28
C VAL A 635 7.67 -0.56 -19.80
N LYS A 636 7.21 0.59 -19.29
CA LYS A 636 7.74 1.91 -19.62
C LYS A 636 8.26 2.60 -18.37
N ILE A 637 9.51 3.03 -18.41
CA ILE A 637 10.17 3.75 -17.31
C ILE A 637 10.66 5.09 -17.83
N THR A 638 10.22 6.18 -17.21
CA THR A 638 10.75 7.53 -17.40
C THR A 638 11.33 8.02 -16.07
N THR A 639 12.60 8.43 -16.06
CA THR A 639 13.32 8.77 -14.81
C THR A 639 14.51 9.70 -15.05
N GLY A 640 15.11 10.26 -14.00
CA GLY A 640 16.45 10.85 -14.09
C GLY A 640 17.52 9.76 -14.13
N GLU A 641 17.43 8.79 -13.22
CA GLU A 641 18.36 7.65 -13.12
C GLU A 641 17.65 6.32 -12.84
N LEU A 642 17.99 5.29 -13.61
CA LEU A 642 17.58 3.89 -13.34
C LEU A 642 18.78 3.09 -12.79
N ILE A 643 18.61 2.45 -11.64
CA ILE A 643 19.60 1.54 -11.02
C ILE A 643 18.97 0.17 -10.82
N VAL A 644 19.56 -0.86 -11.41
CA VAL A 644 19.19 -2.27 -11.22
C VAL A 644 20.43 -3.03 -10.72
N SER A 645 20.37 -3.58 -9.50
CA SER A 645 21.55 -4.18 -8.87
C SER A 645 21.27 -5.41 -8.00
N ASP A 646 22.35 -6.11 -7.63
CA ASP A 646 22.36 -7.21 -6.66
C ASP A 646 21.40 -8.38 -6.97
N GLY A 647 21.18 -8.68 -8.26
CA GLY A 647 20.34 -9.77 -8.73
C GLY A 647 18.89 -9.40 -9.03
N ALA A 648 18.53 -8.11 -8.93
CA ALA A 648 17.22 -7.59 -9.27
C ALA A 648 16.93 -7.57 -10.78
N ALA A 649 15.67 -7.52 -11.16
CA ALA A 649 15.27 -7.57 -12.58
C ALA A 649 14.16 -6.57 -12.95
N VAL A 650 14.26 -6.02 -14.16
CA VAL A 650 13.15 -5.36 -14.87
C VAL A 650 12.87 -6.20 -16.12
N SER A 651 11.63 -6.67 -16.27
CA SER A 651 11.36 -7.69 -17.28
C SER A 651 9.96 -7.66 -17.88
N ALA A 652 9.89 -7.72 -19.21
CA ALA A 652 8.66 -7.88 -19.99
C ALA A 652 8.61 -9.23 -20.75
N SER A 653 9.20 -10.27 -20.16
CA SER A 653 9.48 -11.56 -20.79
C SER A 653 8.26 -12.49 -20.95
N THR A 654 8.41 -13.54 -21.77
CA THR A 654 7.47 -14.66 -21.85
C THR A 654 8.10 -15.97 -21.35
N PHE A 655 7.31 -16.77 -20.63
CA PHE A 655 7.61 -18.14 -20.20
C PHE A 655 6.64 -19.16 -20.82
N GLY A 656 5.63 -18.68 -21.56
CA GLY A 656 4.52 -19.48 -22.07
C GLY A 656 4.31 -19.37 -23.58
N ILE A 657 3.05 -19.49 -23.98
CA ILE A 657 2.64 -19.41 -25.39
C ILE A 657 2.40 -17.95 -25.80
N GLY A 658 1.94 -17.11 -24.86
CA GLY A 658 1.70 -15.69 -25.10
C GLY A 658 2.99 -14.93 -25.40
N ASN A 659 2.90 -13.87 -26.20
CA ASN A 659 4.05 -13.00 -26.49
C ASN A 659 4.42 -12.16 -25.26
N GLY A 660 5.72 -11.94 -25.07
CA GLY A 660 6.24 -10.94 -24.14
C GLY A 660 5.88 -9.52 -24.57
N GLY A 661 6.08 -8.56 -23.66
CA GLY A 661 5.94 -7.13 -23.92
C GLY A 661 7.27 -6.47 -24.26
N ASN A 662 7.20 -5.21 -24.66
CA ASN A 662 8.37 -4.37 -24.87
C ASN A 662 8.83 -3.75 -23.54
N LEU A 663 10.12 -3.44 -23.44
CA LEU A 663 10.70 -2.66 -22.34
C LEU A 663 11.29 -1.37 -22.89
N THR A 664 10.74 -0.23 -22.49
CA THR A 664 11.26 1.09 -22.84
C THR A 664 11.75 1.81 -21.60
N VAL A 665 13.01 2.22 -21.61
CA VAL A 665 13.63 3.03 -20.56
C VAL A 665 14.06 4.36 -21.16
N ASP A 666 13.55 5.46 -20.61
CA ASP A 666 13.92 6.83 -20.94
C ASP A 666 14.46 7.50 -19.67
N ALA A 667 15.79 7.59 -19.56
CA ALA A 667 16.47 8.09 -18.37
C ALA A 667 17.34 9.29 -18.70
N ASP A 668 17.01 10.49 -18.22
CA ASP A 668 17.67 11.74 -18.61
C ASP A 668 19.19 11.70 -18.39
N GLU A 669 19.64 11.13 -17.26
CA GLU A 669 21.04 11.13 -16.87
C GLU A 669 21.70 9.77 -17.13
N LYS A 670 21.15 8.70 -16.55
CA LYS A 670 21.91 7.44 -16.43
C LYS A 670 21.05 6.19 -16.26
N VAL A 671 21.52 5.09 -16.85
CA VAL A 671 21.05 3.73 -16.57
C VAL A 671 22.22 2.88 -16.09
N GLN A 672 22.06 2.23 -14.92
CA GLN A 672 23.02 1.33 -14.31
C GLN A 672 22.43 -0.06 -14.10
N VAL A 673 23.12 -1.09 -14.61
CA VAL A 673 22.79 -2.49 -14.36
C VAL A 673 24.04 -3.17 -13.83
N ILE A 674 24.03 -3.60 -12.56
CA ILE A 674 25.26 -3.97 -11.84
C ILE A 674 25.08 -5.29 -11.10
N GLY A 675 26.04 -6.20 -11.26
CA GLY A 675 26.22 -7.31 -10.35
C GLY A 675 25.28 -8.51 -10.56
N THR A 676 25.33 -9.40 -9.58
CA THR A 676 24.49 -10.59 -9.41
C THR A 676 24.02 -10.65 -7.95
N SER A 677 23.05 -11.50 -7.64
CA SER A 677 22.69 -11.79 -6.26
C SER A 677 23.87 -12.33 -5.47
N ALA A 678 23.79 -12.26 -4.14
CA ALA A 678 24.86 -12.73 -3.25
C ALA A 678 25.20 -14.23 -3.46
N SER A 679 24.24 -15.04 -3.90
CA SER A 679 24.45 -16.45 -4.25
C SER A 679 25.07 -16.66 -5.64
N GLY A 680 25.12 -15.61 -6.47
CA GLY A 680 25.44 -15.68 -7.89
C GLY A 680 24.35 -16.35 -8.73
N GLY A 681 23.20 -16.70 -8.11
CA GLY A 681 22.12 -17.44 -8.77
C GLY A 681 21.22 -16.58 -9.66
N PHE A 682 21.13 -15.28 -9.36
CA PHE A 682 20.35 -14.31 -10.13
C PHE A 682 21.26 -13.22 -10.67
N VAL A 683 21.06 -12.86 -11.93
CA VAL A 683 21.83 -11.81 -12.60
C VAL A 683 21.00 -10.54 -12.62
N SER A 684 21.60 -9.39 -12.26
CA SER A 684 20.91 -8.11 -12.39
C SER A 684 20.61 -7.84 -13.86
N GLY A 685 19.38 -7.46 -14.22
CA GLY A 685 19.11 -7.26 -15.64
C GLY A 685 17.84 -6.57 -16.08
N LEU A 686 17.93 -6.07 -17.32
CA LEU A 686 16.81 -5.57 -18.13
C LEU A 686 16.52 -6.60 -19.23
N SER A 687 15.29 -7.11 -19.33
CA SER A 687 15.02 -8.24 -20.22
C SER A 687 13.63 -8.25 -20.87
N THR A 688 13.58 -8.68 -22.13
CA THR A 688 12.34 -8.95 -22.88
C THR A 688 12.42 -10.33 -23.53
N GLN A 689 12.74 -11.37 -22.75
CA GLN A 689 13.17 -12.65 -23.29
C GLN A 689 12.06 -13.69 -23.45
N GLY A 690 12.21 -14.61 -24.41
CA GLY A 690 11.43 -15.85 -24.45
C GLY A 690 12.15 -16.93 -23.64
N ASN A 691 11.64 -17.37 -22.50
CA ASN A 691 12.36 -18.30 -21.62
C ASN A 691 12.34 -19.76 -22.13
N PRO A 692 13.18 -20.66 -21.59
CA PRO A 692 13.19 -22.06 -22.01
C PRO A 692 11.80 -22.70 -21.98
N GLY A 693 11.36 -23.26 -23.11
CA GLY A 693 10.03 -23.87 -23.25
C GLY A 693 8.93 -22.91 -23.71
N ALA A 694 9.18 -21.60 -23.75
CA ALA A 694 8.24 -20.63 -24.32
C ALA A 694 8.11 -20.80 -25.84
N THR A 695 6.93 -20.56 -26.39
CA THR A 695 6.68 -20.49 -27.83
C THR A 695 6.24 -19.10 -28.28
N GLY A 696 5.90 -18.21 -27.35
CA GLY A 696 5.60 -16.82 -27.63
C GLY A 696 6.85 -16.04 -28.02
N ASN A 697 6.66 -14.98 -28.81
CA ASN A 697 7.76 -14.10 -29.21
C ASN A 697 8.19 -13.21 -28.04
N ALA A 698 9.49 -12.93 -27.96
CA ALA A 698 10.07 -11.86 -27.15
C ALA A 698 9.64 -10.47 -27.66
N GLY A 699 9.71 -9.46 -26.80
CA GLY A 699 9.48 -8.07 -27.16
C GLY A 699 10.79 -7.29 -27.37
N ASP A 700 10.67 -6.06 -27.85
CA ASP A 700 11.81 -5.17 -28.08
C ASP A 700 12.25 -4.46 -26.78
N LEU A 701 13.55 -4.21 -26.65
CA LEU A 701 14.13 -3.46 -25.53
C LEU A 701 14.80 -2.19 -26.06
N ASN A 702 14.30 -1.03 -25.63
CA ASN A 702 14.81 0.28 -26.04
C ASN A 702 15.28 1.08 -24.83
N ILE A 703 16.50 1.60 -24.86
CA ILE A 703 17.06 2.47 -23.81
C ILE A 703 17.51 3.79 -24.43
N THR A 704 16.94 4.89 -23.94
CA THR A 704 17.40 6.25 -24.20
C THR A 704 18.00 6.82 -22.93
N THR A 705 19.25 7.28 -22.95
CA THR A 705 19.87 7.87 -21.75
C THR A 705 21.08 8.75 -22.01
N GLY A 706 21.53 9.52 -21.01
CA GLY A 706 22.83 10.18 -21.03
C GLY A 706 24.00 9.18 -21.03
N LYS A 707 23.95 8.21 -20.11
CA LYS A 707 25.01 7.20 -19.92
C LYS A 707 24.44 5.83 -19.55
N LEU A 708 24.88 4.78 -20.25
CA LEU A 708 24.57 3.38 -19.91
C LEU A 708 25.80 2.69 -19.31
N ILE A 709 25.64 2.07 -18.14
CA ILE A 709 26.67 1.24 -17.50
C ILE A 709 26.09 -0.15 -17.24
N VAL A 710 26.74 -1.18 -17.77
CA VAL A 710 26.47 -2.58 -17.44
C VAL A 710 27.76 -3.18 -16.89
N SER A 711 27.75 -3.61 -15.63
CA SER A 711 28.95 -4.14 -14.99
C SER A 711 28.75 -5.34 -14.07
N ASP A 712 29.87 -5.96 -13.70
CA ASP A 712 29.96 -6.96 -12.63
C ASP A 712 29.08 -8.20 -12.85
N GLY A 713 28.90 -8.61 -14.12
CA GLY A 713 28.14 -9.80 -14.49
C GLY A 713 26.66 -9.55 -14.80
N ALA A 714 26.19 -8.30 -14.72
CA ALA A 714 24.85 -7.88 -15.12
C ALA A 714 24.56 -8.11 -16.62
N ARG A 715 23.27 -8.12 -16.98
CA ARG A 715 22.81 -8.41 -18.34
C ARG A 715 21.68 -7.51 -18.82
N VAL A 716 21.75 -7.08 -20.08
CA VAL A 716 20.64 -6.45 -20.83
C VAL A 716 20.36 -7.32 -22.07
N SER A 717 19.12 -7.76 -22.30
CA SER A 717 18.83 -8.77 -23.32
C SER A 717 17.39 -8.80 -23.84
N ALA A 718 17.23 -8.89 -25.17
CA ALA A 718 15.95 -9.11 -25.86
C ALA A 718 15.88 -10.50 -26.57
N SER A 719 16.60 -11.49 -26.03
CA SER A 719 16.83 -12.78 -26.69
C SER A 719 15.71 -13.79 -26.46
N THR A 720 15.65 -14.84 -27.27
CA THR A 720 14.80 -16.02 -26.98
C THR A 720 15.66 -17.23 -26.60
N PHE A 721 15.11 -18.08 -25.74
CA PHE A 721 15.53 -19.40 -25.24
C PHE A 721 14.53 -20.49 -25.62
N GLY A 722 13.39 -20.09 -26.20
CA GLY A 722 12.28 -20.94 -26.61
C GLY A 722 12.19 -21.10 -28.14
N LEU A 723 11.00 -21.41 -28.64
CA LEU A 723 10.70 -21.51 -30.08
C LEU A 723 10.20 -20.20 -30.71
N GLY A 724 9.82 -19.21 -29.88
CA GLY A 724 9.38 -17.91 -30.38
C GLY A 724 10.55 -17.01 -30.76
N ASN A 725 10.31 -16.02 -31.64
CA ASN A 725 11.35 -15.12 -32.16
C ASN A 725 11.87 -14.17 -31.09
N ALA A 726 13.16 -13.82 -31.18
CA ALA A 726 13.78 -12.77 -30.36
C ALA A 726 13.36 -11.35 -30.80
N GLY A 727 13.37 -10.39 -29.88
CA GLY A 727 13.10 -8.97 -30.14
C GLY A 727 14.36 -8.17 -30.40
N ASN A 728 14.21 -6.93 -30.87
CA ASN A 728 15.31 -6.00 -31.12
C ASN A 728 15.84 -5.39 -29.81
N LEU A 729 17.11 -5.02 -29.82
CA LEU A 729 17.76 -4.32 -28.71
C LEU A 729 18.35 -3.00 -29.24
N SER A 730 17.85 -1.87 -28.76
CA SER A 730 18.35 -0.55 -29.18
C SER A 730 18.80 0.32 -28.01
N PHE A 731 19.98 0.92 -28.15
CA PHE A 731 20.53 1.90 -27.22
C PHE A 731 20.76 3.23 -27.94
N ASN A 732 20.14 4.29 -27.44
CA ASN A 732 20.38 5.65 -27.85
C ASN A 732 20.97 6.44 -26.68
N THR A 733 22.29 6.61 -26.66
CA THR A 733 23.00 7.15 -25.51
C THR A 733 23.82 8.38 -25.86
N SER A 734 23.47 9.56 -25.33
CA SER A 734 24.07 10.82 -25.78
C SER A 734 25.58 10.94 -25.46
N SER A 735 26.06 10.31 -24.37
CA SER A 735 27.47 10.33 -23.98
C SER A 735 28.17 9.00 -24.19
N THR A 736 27.85 7.96 -23.40
CA THR A 736 28.70 6.76 -23.33
C THR A 736 27.93 5.50 -22.97
N VAL A 737 28.24 4.41 -23.67
CA VAL A 737 27.88 3.03 -23.28
C VAL A 737 29.13 2.34 -22.73
N GLN A 738 29.07 1.85 -21.49
CA GLN A 738 30.16 1.14 -20.80
C GLN A 738 29.72 -0.28 -20.43
N LEU A 739 30.40 -1.28 -20.98
CA LEU A 739 30.21 -2.69 -20.66
C LEU A 739 31.50 -3.21 -20.00
N ILE A 740 31.47 -3.43 -18.69
CA ILE A 740 32.67 -3.69 -17.89
C ILE A 740 32.48 -4.93 -17.01
N GLY A 741 33.31 -5.95 -17.18
CA GLY A 741 33.41 -7.03 -16.21
C GLY A 741 33.38 -8.41 -16.83
N ASN A 742 33.96 -9.35 -16.09
CA ASN A 742 34.32 -10.67 -16.58
C ASN A 742 33.14 -11.66 -16.53
N PHE A 743 32.73 -12.20 -17.68
CA PHE A 743 31.83 -13.36 -17.78
C PHE A 743 32.53 -14.67 -17.38
N THR A 744 33.24 -14.70 -16.25
CA THR A 744 33.83 -15.92 -15.69
C THR A 744 32.99 -16.42 -14.53
N SER A 745 32.18 -17.46 -14.76
CA SER A 745 31.84 -18.39 -13.69
C SER A 745 32.42 -19.77 -13.97
N ALA A 746 33.00 -20.30 -12.90
CA ALA A 746 33.99 -21.36 -12.89
C ALA A 746 33.36 -22.75 -13.10
N SER A 747 33.53 -23.33 -14.29
CA SER A 747 33.84 -24.76 -14.51
C SER A 747 33.89 -25.06 -16.02
N GLY A 748 34.99 -24.73 -16.70
CA GLY A 748 35.39 -25.39 -17.96
C GLY A 748 34.34 -25.59 -19.06
N ARG A 749 33.29 -24.77 -19.12
CA ARG A 749 32.31 -24.66 -20.18
C ARG A 749 31.85 -23.22 -20.20
N PHE A 750 32.08 -22.58 -21.33
CA PHE A 750 31.52 -21.29 -21.70
C PHE A 750 30.11 -21.10 -21.12
N ASN A 751 29.92 -20.10 -20.24
CA ASN A 751 28.63 -19.45 -20.15
C ASN A 751 28.49 -18.59 -21.41
N ARG A 752 28.30 -19.28 -22.55
CA ARG A 752 27.54 -18.76 -23.67
C ARG A 752 26.24 -18.27 -23.06
N GLY A 753 25.88 -17.01 -23.24
CA GLY A 753 24.46 -16.67 -23.22
C GLY A 753 23.78 -17.67 -24.14
N ILE A 754 22.95 -18.56 -23.58
CA ILE A 754 22.13 -19.43 -24.41
C ILE A 754 21.21 -18.45 -25.16
N THR A 755 21.31 -18.36 -26.47
CA THR A 755 20.38 -17.61 -27.32
C THR A 755 20.05 -18.50 -28.51
N PRO A 756 18.89 -19.16 -28.52
CA PRO A 756 18.36 -19.80 -29.72
C PRO A 756 17.93 -18.84 -30.81
N ASP A 757 17.82 -17.54 -30.55
CA ASP A 757 17.95 -16.50 -31.58
C ASP A 757 18.44 -15.21 -30.95
N ALA A 758 19.36 -14.55 -31.64
CA ALA A 758 19.56 -13.14 -31.39
C ALA A 758 18.42 -12.38 -32.07
N GLY A 759 18.00 -11.26 -31.49
CA GLY A 759 17.08 -10.35 -32.16
C GLY A 759 17.50 -10.07 -33.59
N ASN A 760 16.53 -9.68 -34.43
CA ASN A 760 16.82 -9.30 -35.81
C ASN A 760 17.89 -8.18 -35.87
N LEU A 761 17.88 -7.26 -34.89
CA LEU A 761 18.78 -6.11 -34.82
C LEU A 761 19.22 -5.78 -33.38
N LEU A 762 20.52 -5.58 -33.18
CA LEU A 762 21.12 -4.87 -32.06
C LEU A 762 21.69 -3.55 -32.56
N GLU A 763 21.12 -2.42 -32.14
CA GLU A 763 21.57 -1.08 -32.55
C GLU A 763 22.11 -0.27 -31.37
N ILE A 764 23.32 0.26 -31.50
CA ILE A 764 23.92 1.18 -30.51
C ILE A 764 24.26 2.49 -31.20
N THR A 765 23.64 3.58 -30.76
CA THR A 765 24.02 4.95 -31.12
C THR A 765 24.58 5.65 -29.90
N THR A 766 25.86 6.05 -29.92
CA THR A 766 26.46 6.73 -28.76
C THR A 766 27.64 7.65 -29.06
N GLY A 767 27.97 8.59 -28.16
CA GLY A 767 29.22 9.33 -28.25
C GLY A 767 30.44 8.41 -28.17
N GLN A 768 30.46 7.45 -27.25
CA GLN A 768 31.56 6.53 -27.05
C GLN A 768 31.07 5.15 -26.59
N LEU A 769 31.55 4.08 -27.24
CA LEU A 769 31.36 2.71 -26.79
C LEU A 769 32.66 2.20 -26.14
N ILE A 770 32.56 1.74 -24.89
CA ILE A 770 33.66 1.12 -24.14
C ILE A 770 33.23 -0.30 -23.77
N VAL A 771 33.99 -1.29 -24.21
CA VAL A 771 33.82 -2.69 -23.81
C VAL A 771 35.13 -3.17 -23.19
N SER A 772 35.09 -3.66 -21.95
CA SER A 772 36.22 -4.26 -21.29
C SER A 772 35.81 -5.50 -20.52
N ASP A 773 36.41 -6.65 -20.85
CA ASP A 773 36.03 -7.98 -20.33
C ASP A 773 34.58 -8.41 -20.67
N GLY A 774 33.87 -7.61 -21.46
CA GLY A 774 32.46 -7.79 -21.81
C GLY A 774 32.23 -8.12 -23.29
N ALA A 775 30.95 -8.25 -23.66
CA ALA A 775 30.56 -8.55 -25.03
C ALA A 775 29.33 -7.74 -25.48
N VAL A 776 29.37 -7.23 -26.70
CA VAL A 776 28.18 -6.86 -27.50
C VAL A 776 27.95 -8.00 -28.46
N SER A 777 26.84 -8.70 -28.36
CA SER A 777 26.69 -9.90 -29.19
C SER A 777 25.27 -10.26 -29.54
N THR A 778 25.12 -10.67 -30.78
CA THR A 778 24.01 -11.43 -31.31
C THR A 778 24.57 -12.83 -31.68
N ARG A 779 23.99 -13.93 -31.17
CA ARG A 779 24.40 -15.30 -31.53
C ARG A 779 23.20 -16.21 -31.76
N SER A 780 23.32 -17.11 -32.74
CA SER A 780 22.37 -18.22 -32.95
C SER A 780 23.11 -19.56 -32.82
N PHE A 781 22.52 -20.49 -32.05
CA PHE A 781 23.05 -21.86 -31.90
C PHE A 781 22.22 -22.94 -32.61
N GLN A 782 21.11 -22.57 -33.27
CA GLN A 782 20.28 -23.50 -34.04
C GLN A 782 20.71 -23.52 -35.51
N GLN A 783 20.65 -24.70 -36.15
CA GLN A 783 21.12 -24.87 -37.53
C GLN A 783 20.23 -24.18 -38.57
N GLU A 784 19.04 -23.72 -38.20
CA GLU A 784 18.07 -23.10 -39.12
C GLU A 784 17.91 -21.58 -38.94
N ASN A 785 18.53 -20.96 -37.92
CA ASN A 785 18.29 -19.55 -37.60
C ASN A 785 19.55 -18.68 -37.69
N SER A 786 19.38 -17.42 -38.11
CA SER A 786 20.47 -16.44 -38.27
C SER A 786 20.76 -15.67 -36.98
N ALA A 787 22.00 -15.20 -36.83
CA ALA A 787 22.43 -14.39 -35.69
C ALA A 787 22.06 -12.90 -35.78
N GLY A 788 21.30 -12.46 -36.80
CA GLY A 788 20.84 -11.07 -36.90
C GLY A 788 21.95 -10.05 -37.21
N GLU A 789 21.68 -8.75 -37.04
CA GLU A 789 22.63 -7.66 -37.31
C GLU A 789 23.07 -6.94 -36.02
N VAL A 790 24.36 -6.65 -35.90
CA VAL A 790 24.92 -5.69 -34.92
C VAL A 790 25.28 -4.42 -35.66
N LYS A 791 24.62 -3.31 -35.34
CA LYS A 791 24.88 -2.00 -35.92
C LYS A 791 25.31 -1.01 -34.85
N ILE A 792 26.49 -0.44 -34.98
CA ILE A 792 27.05 0.49 -34.00
C ILE A 792 27.44 1.79 -34.70
N ASN A 793 26.86 2.89 -34.25
CA ASN A 793 27.19 4.25 -34.67
C ASN A 793 27.75 5.01 -33.46
N ALA A 794 29.06 5.25 -33.43
CA ALA A 794 29.69 5.96 -32.32
C ALA A 794 30.86 6.85 -32.70
N ASN A 795 31.13 7.95 -32.00
CA ASN A 795 32.32 8.76 -32.31
C ASN A 795 33.63 8.00 -32.03
N SER A 796 33.61 7.07 -31.07
CA SER A 796 34.73 6.15 -30.83
C SER A 796 34.27 4.80 -30.27
N ILE A 797 34.95 3.73 -30.67
CA ILE A 797 34.76 2.36 -30.18
C ILE A 797 36.07 1.88 -29.55
N PHE A 798 36.03 1.48 -28.28
CA PHE A 798 37.17 0.97 -27.53
C PHE A 798 36.89 -0.43 -26.99
N LEU A 799 37.57 -1.42 -27.55
CA LEU A 799 37.57 -2.81 -27.10
C LEU A 799 38.91 -3.10 -26.41
N ASN A 800 38.87 -3.59 -25.19
CA ASN A 800 40.08 -3.89 -24.42
C ASN A 800 39.88 -5.11 -23.53
N ASN A 801 40.88 -6.00 -23.48
CA ASN A 801 40.92 -7.16 -22.57
C ASN A 801 39.79 -8.17 -22.87
N ASP A 802 40.01 -9.04 -23.86
CA ASP A 802 39.06 -10.07 -24.30
C ASP A 802 37.66 -9.53 -24.67
N ALA A 803 37.57 -8.25 -25.05
CA ALA A 803 36.30 -7.60 -25.40
C ALA A 803 35.81 -8.06 -26.79
N ILE A 804 34.51 -8.37 -26.91
CA ILE A 804 33.95 -8.99 -28.12
C ILE A 804 32.80 -8.16 -28.69
N ILE A 805 32.84 -7.89 -29.99
CA ILE A 805 31.65 -7.56 -30.80
C ILE A 805 31.39 -8.75 -31.72
N ALA A 806 30.23 -9.40 -31.61
CA ALA A 806 30.00 -10.66 -32.30
C ALA A 806 28.58 -10.80 -32.89
N ALA A 807 28.50 -11.28 -34.14
CA ALA A 807 27.28 -11.76 -34.80
C ALA A 807 27.50 -13.20 -35.33
N GLU A 808 27.75 -14.14 -34.42
CA GLU A 808 28.16 -15.53 -34.73
C GLU A 808 26.97 -16.46 -34.95
N THR A 809 27.01 -17.31 -35.98
CA THR A 809 25.90 -18.23 -36.30
C THR A 809 26.31 -19.71 -36.39
N ALA A 810 25.45 -20.60 -35.88
CA ALA A 810 25.60 -22.05 -36.06
C ALA A 810 25.04 -22.55 -37.42
N GLY A 811 24.03 -21.85 -37.99
CA GLY A 811 23.35 -22.16 -39.25
C GLY A 811 22.58 -20.94 -39.81
N GLY A 812 21.81 -21.08 -40.91
CA GLY A 812 21.02 -19.96 -41.50
C GLY A 812 21.81 -18.86 -42.25
N ASP A 813 21.10 -17.87 -42.81
CA ASP A 813 21.71 -16.79 -43.61
C ASP A 813 22.23 -15.61 -42.74
N LYS A 814 23.56 -15.60 -42.54
CA LYS A 814 24.48 -14.48 -42.20
C LYS A 814 24.11 -13.55 -41.04
N GLY A 815 24.84 -13.66 -39.92
CA GLY A 815 24.91 -12.60 -38.91
C GLY A 815 25.88 -11.50 -39.34
N ASN A 816 25.47 -10.23 -39.38
CA ASN A 816 26.31 -9.14 -39.91
C ASN A 816 26.71 -8.15 -38.82
N ILE A 817 27.86 -7.50 -38.99
CA ILE A 817 28.32 -6.40 -38.16
C ILE A 817 28.55 -5.18 -39.04
N THR A 818 27.97 -4.04 -38.65
CA THR A 818 28.16 -2.75 -39.30
C THR A 818 28.63 -1.71 -38.27
N LEU A 819 29.84 -1.17 -38.43
CA LEU A 819 30.44 -0.20 -37.49
C LEU A 819 30.73 1.13 -38.19
N PHE A 820 30.15 2.21 -37.68
CA PHE A 820 30.44 3.58 -38.09
C PHE A 820 31.11 4.33 -36.93
N SER A 821 32.38 4.71 -37.10
CA SER A 821 33.08 5.45 -36.03
C SER A 821 34.29 6.24 -36.49
N ARG A 822 34.59 7.39 -35.88
CA ARG A 822 35.85 8.10 -36.21
C ARG A 822 37.09 7.31 -35.80
N ASN A 823 37.02 6.56 -34.71
CA ASN A 823 38.17 5.81 -34.20
C ASN A 823 37.76 4.48 -33.58
N ILE A 824 38.35 3.38 -34.05
CA ILE A 824 38.15 2.04 -33.48
C ILE A 824 39.50 1.52 -32.96
N ARG A 825 39.51 1.05 -31.71
CA ARG A 825 40.70 0.47 -31.06
C ARG A 825 40.36 -0.89 -30.47
N LEU A 826 41.11 -1.92 -30.86
CA LEU A 826 41.05 -3.26 -30.31
C LEU A 826 42.37 -3.56 -29.59
N LEU A 827 42.31 -3.83 -28.30
CA LEU A 827 43.49 -4.08 -27.46
C LEU A 827 43.36 -5.40 -26.70
N LYS A 828 44.46 -6.12 -26.53
CA LYS A 828 44.57 -7.29 -25.64
C LYS A 828 43.49 -8.34 -25.90
N GLU A 829 43.68 -9.13 -26.95
CA GLU A 829 42.84 -10.29 -27.29
C GLU A 829 41.38 -9.94 -27.63
N SER A 830 41.10 -8.70 -28.02
CA SER A 830 39.75 -8.25 -28.37
C SER A 830 39.34 -8.69 -29.78
N LYS A 831 38.05 -8.96 -30.03
CA LYS A 831 37.58 -9.51 -31.30
C LYS A 831 36.34 -8.80 -31.87
N ILE A 832 36.30 -8.64 -33.19
CA ILE A 832 35.10 -8.33 -33.97
C ILE A 832 34.83 -9.53 -34.88
N THR A 833 33.73 -10.26 -34.70
CA THR A 833 33.56 -11.59 -35.32
C THR A 833 32.15 -11.89 -35.83
N THR A 834 32.06 -12.40 -37.06
CA THR A 834 30.84 -12.94 -37.69
C THR A 834 30.99 -14.43 -38.04
N ASN A 835 31.82 -15.15 -37.28
CA ASN A 835 32.19 -16.51 -37.59
C ASN A 835 30.98 -17.46 -37.64
N ALA A 836 31.00 -18.41 -38.58
CA ALA A 836 29.94 -19.39 -38.79
C ALA A 836 30.43 -20.84 -38.58
N GLN A 837 29.55 -21.72 -38.06
CA GLN A 837 29.82 -23.16 -38.02
C GLN A 837 29.38 -23.82 -39.32
N ASN A 838 28.07 -24.08 -39.52
CA ASN A 838 27.55 -24.82 -40.67
C ASN A 838 26.84 -23.91 -41.69
N ALA A 839 27.32 -22.67 -41.81
CA ALA A 839 26.76 -21.64 -42.68
C ALA A 839 27.88 -20.81 -43.32
N THR A 840 27.48 -19.90 -44.21
CA THR A 840 28.42 -18.89 -44.74
C THR A 840 28.80 -17.92 -43.62
N GLY A 841 30.09 -17.60 -43.48
CA GLY A 841 30.55 -16.53 -42.59
C GLY A 841 29.80 -15.24 -42.86
N GLY A 842 29.44 -14.51 -41.80
CA GLY A 842 28.69 -13.27 -41.95
C GLY A 842 29.53 -12.10 -42.45
N ASN A 843 28.89 -10.99 -42.83
CA ASN A 843 29.61 -9.83 -43.35
C ASN A 843 29.97 -8.84 -42.23
N ILE A 844 31.19 -8.28 -42.28
CA ILE A 844 31.66 -7.19 -41.43
C ILE A 844 31.92 -5.98 -42.32
N GLU A 845 31.23 -4.88 -42.04
CA GLU A 845 31.46 -3.56 -42.65
C GLU A 845 31.94 -2.58 -41.59
N ILE A 846 33.08 -1.93 -41.84
CA ILE A 846 33.68 -0.94 -40.94
C ILE A 846 33.97 0.33 -41.72
N ASP A 847 33.40 1.44 -41.29
CA ASP A 847 33.72 2.79 -41.77
C ASP A 847 34.34 3.60 -40.62
N THR A 848 35.63 3.94 -40.77
CA THR A 848 36.36 4.65 -39.73
C THR A 848 37.51 5.52 -40.19
N ASP A 849 37.83 6.63 -39.50
CA ASP A 849 39.05 7.37 -39.85
C ASP A 849 40.30 6.56 -39.47
N THR A 850 40.31 5.94 -38.28
CA THR A 850 41.47 5.20 -37.76
C THR A 850 41.06 3.89 -37.10
N LEU A 851 41.63 2.79 -37.60
CA LEU A 851 41.51 1.45 -37.03
C LEU A 851 42.85 1.00 -36.43
N LEU A 852 42.88 0.66 -35.14
CA LEU A 852 44.07 0.19 -34.42
C LEU A 852 43.79 -1.17 -33.75
N GLY A 853 44.61 -2.19 -34.04
CA GLY A 853 44.62 -3.46 -33.29
C GLY A 853 45.98 -3.73 -32.65
N LEU A 854 46.02 -4.07 -31.36
CA LEU A 854 47.24 -4.40 -30.63
C LEU A 854 47.03 -5.56 -29.65
N GLY A 855 48.02 -6.45 -29.56
CA GLY A 855 48.02 -7.58 -28.64
C GLY A 855 47.02 -8.64 -29.05
N ASN A 856 47.23 -9.28 -30.20
CA ASN A 856 46.46 -10.39 -30.76
C ASN A 856 44.93 -10.13 -30.82
N SER A 857 44.56 -8.95 -31.31
CA SER A 857 43.16 -8.57 -31.50
C SER A 857 42.71 -8.76 -32.94
N ASP A 858 41.56 -9.37 -33.17
CA ASP A 858 41.20 -9.93 -34.48
C ASP A 858 39.87 -9.42 -35.03
N ILE A 859 39.76 -9.37 -36.36
CA ILE A 859 38.53 -9.12 -37.12
C ILE A 859 38.27 -10.34 -38.02
N THR A 860 37.25 -11.15 -37.73
CA THR A 860 37.09 -12.47 -38.37
C THR A 860 35.69 -12.72 -38.90
N ALA A 861 35.58 -13.09 -40.18
CA ALA A 861 34.37 -13.57 -40.84
C ALA A 861 34.56 -15.02 -41.35
N ASN A 862 35.13 -15.88 -40.50
CA ASN A 862 35.51 -17.25 -40.83
C ASN A 862 34.32 -18.21 -40.84
N ALA A 863 34.45 -19.34 -41.53
CA ALA A 863 33.45 -20.42 -41.53
C ALA A 863 34.08 -21.80 -41.35
N GLN A 864 33.44 -22.66 -40.55
CA GLN A 864 33.89 -24.04 -40.35
C GLN A 864 33.47 -24.92 -41.55
N GLU A 865 32.19 -25.25 -41.66
CA GLU A 865 31.63 -26.16 -42.68
C GLU A 865 30.91 -25.40 -43.82
N GLY A 866 31.20 -24.11 -44.01
CA GLY A 866 30.66 -23.27 -45.08
C GLY A 866 31.69 -22.30 -45.68
N PRO A 867 31.31 -21.49 -46.67
CA PRO A 867 32.18 -20.45 -47.23
C PRO A 867 32.45 -19.32 -46.22
N GLY A 868 33.63 -18.71 -46.25
CA GLY A 868 33.92 -17.51 -45.46
C GLY A 868 33.06 -16.31 -45.88
N GLY A 869 32.93 -15.32 -44.99
CA GLY A 869 32.12 -14.12 -45.20
C GLY A 869 32.83 -12.98 -45.95
N ARG A 870 32.30 -11.77 -45.85
CA ARG A 870 32.94 -10.57 -46.40
C ARG A 870 33.42 -9.67 -45.26
N VAL A 871 34.67 -9.22 -45.30
CA VAL A 871 35.16 -8.14 -44.43
C VAL A 871 35.50 -6.94 -45.31
N GLU A 872 34.77 -5.84 -45.15
CA GLU A 872 35.01 -4.59 -45.86
C GLU A 872 35.36 -3.49 -44.86
N ILE A 873 36.54 -2.88 -45.03
CA ILE A 873 37.05 -1.84 -44.14
C ILE A 873 37.38 -0.60 -44.98
N ASN A 874 36.60 0.47 -44.75
CA ASN A 874 36.85 1.80 -45.27
C ASN A 874 37.57 2.61 -44.19
N ALA A 875 38.86 2.90 -44.38
CA ALA A 875 39.61 3.66 -43.38
C ALA A 875 40.69 4.59 -43.91
N GLN A 876 40.96 5.71 -43.22
CA GLN A 876 42.12 6.56 -43.57
C GLN A 876 43.44 5.90 -43.16
N GLY A 877 43.44 5.08 -42.12
CA GLY A 877 44.58 4.28 -41.71
C GLY A 877 44.21 3.04 -40.88
N ILE A 878 44.86 1.92 -41.19
CA ILE A 878 44.78 0.66 -40.44
C ILE A 878 46.16 0.39 -39.82
N PHE A 879 46.21 0.21 -38.50
CA PHE A 879 47.46 0.05 -37.75
C PHE A 879 47.44 -1.23 -36.91
N GLY A 880 48.50 -2.04 -37.02
CA GLY A 880 48.72 -3.23 -36.19
C GLY A 880 47.92 -4.48 -36.61
N LEU A 881 46.86 -4.33 -37.40
CA LEU A 881 46.08 -5.40 -38.04
C LEU A 881 46.58 -5.69 -39.44
N GLU A 882 46.62 -6.96 -39.83
CA GLU A 882 47.02 -7.40 -41.17
C GLU A 882 46.05 -8.46 -41.71
N PHE A 883 45.74 -8.40 -43.01
CA PHE A 883 45.01 -9.46 -43.67
C PHE A 883 45.85 -10.74 -43.77
N ARG A 884 45.29 -11.87 -43.33
CA ARG A 884 45.96 -13.18 -43.43
C ARG A 884 45.00 -14.28 -43.94
N ASP A 885 45.55 -15.24 -44.68
CA ASP A 885 44.79 -16.38 -45.24
C ASP A 885 44.47 -17.48 -44.20
N ARG A 886 44.84 -17.26 -42.92
CA ARG A 886 44.56 -18.11 -41.75
C ARG A 886 44.72 -17.28 -40.49
N GLU A 887 44.00 -17.65 -39.43
CA GLU A 887 44.17 -17.07 -38.10
C GLU A 887 45.54 -17.46 -37.51
N THR A 888 46.19 -16.51 -36.83
CA THR A 888 47.53 -16.55 -36.24
C THR A 888 47.48 -15.98 -34.82
N PRO A 889 48.57 -16.09 -34.03
CA PRO A 889 48.68 -15.39 -32.74
C PRO A 889 49.05 -13.89 -32.85
N ASP A 890 48.85 -13.28 -34.02
CA ASP A 890 49.06 -11.85 -34.28
C ASP A 890 47.70 -11.19 -34.58
N ASN A 891 47.61 -9.85 -34.58
CA ASN A 891 46.33 -9.17 -34.87
C ASN A 891 45.91 -9.43 -36.33
N ASP A 892 44.78 -10.11 -36.52
CA ASP A 892 44.37 -10.64 -37.81
C ASP A 892 43.12 -9.99 -38.40
N ILE A 893 43.06 -9.91 -39.73
CA ILE A 893 41.82 -9.70 -40.50
C ILE A 893 41.62 -10.93 -41.40
N THR A 894 40.58 -11.74 -41.18
CA THR A 894 40.38 -13.00 -41.91
C THR A 894 38.92 -13.23 -42.34
N ALA A 895 38.74 -13.92 -43.48
CA ALA A 895 37.45 -14.43 -43.95
C ALA A 895 37.60 -15.87 -44.47
N THR A 896 38.17 -16.76 -43.66
CA THR A 896 38.66 -18.08 -44.09
C THR A 896 37.61 -19.18 -43.98
N SER A 897 37.81 -20.31 -44.68
CA SER A 897 36.96 -21.49 -44.57
C SER A 897 37.77 -22.77 -44.31
N THR A 898 37.29 -23.64 -43.42
CA THR A 898 37.94 -24.95 -43.20
C THR A 898 37.71 -25.94 -44.35
N LEU A 899 36.81 -25.63 -45.29
CA LEU A 899 36.66 -26.36 -46.57
C LEU A 899 37.82 -26.09 -47.54
N GLY A 900 38.69 -25.13 -47.23
CA GLY A 900 39.91 -24.80 -47.97
C GLY A 900 39.89 -23.39 -48.59
N PRO A 901 41.03 -22.93 -49.15
CA PRO A 901 41.17 -21.57 -49.65
C PRO A 901 40.14 -21.15 -50.71
N SER A 902 39.68 -22.10 -51.54
CA SER A 902 38.65 -21.85 -52.57
C SER A 902 37.27 -21.51 -52.02
N PHE A 903 37.04 -21.76 -50.72
CA PHE A 903 35.81 -21.42 -50.00
C PHE A 903 36.03 -20.24 -49.05
N SER A 904 37.22 -19.64 -49.02
CA SER A 904 37.43 -18.42 -48.25
C SER A 904 36.63 -17.29 -48.89
N GLY A 905 36.10 -16.42 -48.05
CA GLY A 905 35.40 -15.22 -48.44
C GLY A 905 36.34 -14.09 -48.83
N GLU A 906 35.84 -12.87 -48.82
CA GLU A 906 36.52 -11.72 -49.40
C GLU A 906 36.90 -10.70 -48.32
N VAL A 907 38.14 -10.22 -48.35
CA VAL A 907 38.60 -9.11 -47.52
C VAL A 907 38.95 -7.92 -48.42
N ILE A 908 38.24 -6.81 -48.23
CA ILE A 908 38.38 -5.56 -48.98
C ILE A 908 38.87 -4.48 -48.02
N LEU A 909 40.06 -3.94 -48.27
CA LEU A 909 40.65 -2.84 -47.50
C LEU A 909 40.73 -1.59 -48.36
N ASN A 910 39.85 -0.63 -48.12
CA ASN A 910 39.79 0.64 -48.82
C ASN A 910 40.51 1.70 -47.99
N THR A 911 41.82 1.82 -48.19
CA THR A 911 42.65 2.90 -47.63
C THR A 911 43.13 3.83 -48.74
N PRO A 912 43.16 5.16 -48.55
CA PRO A 912 43.77 6.06 -49.53
C PRO A 912 45.20 5.61 -49.84
N ASP A 913 45.60 5.63 -51.11
CA ASP A 913 47.00 5.43 -51.51
C ASP A 913 47.84 6.57 -50.94
N VAL A 914 48.29 6.43 -49.70
CA VAL A 914 49.28 7.34 -49.14
C VAL A 914 50.61 6.95 -49.74
N ASP A 915 50.99 7.61 -50.84
CA ASP A 915 52.35 7.55 -51.38
C ASP A 915 53.33 8.14 -50.35
N PRO A 916 54.10 7.32 -49.62
CA PRO A 916 55.02 7.81 -48.61
C PRO A 916 56.25 8.48 -49.24
N THR A 917 56.39 8.48 -50.58
CA THR A 917 57.47 9.15 -51.31
C THR A 917 57.18 10.61 -51.63
N SER A 918 55.93 11.07 -51.49
CA SER A 918 55.53 12.46 -51.72
C SER A 918 56.11 13.47 -50.69
N GLY A 919 56.90 12.99 -49.72
CA GLY A 919 57.72 13.79 -48.79
C GLY A 919 59.20 13.40 -48.74
N LEU A 920 59.70 12.57 -49.66
CA LEU A 920 61.13 12.25 -49.75
C LEU A 920 61.83 13.29 -50.64
N THR A 921 62.46 14.29 -50.03
CA THR A 921 63.51 15.04 -50.71
C THR A 921 64.70 14.11 -50.92
N GLU A 922 65.11 13.88 -52.18
CA GLU A 922 66.35 13.14 -52.48
C GLU A 922 67.54 13.84 -51.82
N LEU A 923 68.31 13.08 -51.03
CA LEU A 923 69.64 13.50 -50.59
C LEU A 923 70.55 13.63 -51.83
N PRO A 924 71.30 14.73 -52.00
CA PRO A 924 72.22 14.88 -53.13
C PRO A 924 73.25 13.75 -53.14
N GLY A 925 73.30 13.01 -54.25
CA GLY A 925 74.16 11.85 -54.50
C GLY A 925 75.62 12.19 -54.75
N SER A 926 76.26 12.96 -53.86
CA SER A 926 77.72 13.07 -53.83
C SER A 926 78.20 13.17 -52.39
N PRO A 927 79.03 12.22 -51.90
CA PRO A 927 79.69 12.38 -50.62
C PRO A 927 80.58 13.63 -50.67
N VAL A 928 80.48 14.48 -49.65
CA VAL A 928 81.46 15.56 -49.44
C VAL A 928 82.80 14.91 -49.12
N ASP A 929 83.78 15.15 -49.97
CA ASP A 929 85.18 14.76 -49.78
C ASP A 929 85.78 15.50 -48.58
N ALA A 930 85.87 14.81 -47.44
CA ALA A 930 86.40 15.36 -46.19
C ALA A 930 87.93 15.61 -46.23
N GLU A 931 88.65 15.14 -47.26
CA GLU A 931 90.07 15.43 -47.47
C GLU A 931 90.34 16.73 -48.25
N ALA A 932 89.30 17.40 -48.76
CA ALA A 932 89.38 18.74 -49.35
C ALA A 932 89.07 19.89 -48.35
N ILE A 933 88.60 19.59 -47.13
CA ILE A 933 88.18 20.58 -46.11
C ILE A 933 89.21 20.74 -44.97
N LEU A 934 90.23 19.88 -44.90
CA LEU A 934 91.29 19.92 -43.87
C LEU A 934 92.68 20.18 -44.46
N ALA A 935 92.84 21.23 -45.29
CA ALA A 935 94.14 21.80 -45.62
C ALA A 935 94.04 23.25 -46.13
N ASN A 936 93.82 24.21 -45.22
CA ASN A 936 94.53 25.50 -45.18
C ASN A 936 94.00 26.40 -44.04
N ASP A 937 94.89 26.66 -43.08
CA ASP A 937 94.98 27.80 -42.15
C ASP A 937 93.69 28.41 -41.55
N LEU A 938 93.36 28.23 -40.27
CA LEU A 938 94.00 28.84 -39.08
C LEU A 938 94.33 30.34 -39.19
N CYS A 939 93.55 31.12 -38.42
CA CYS A 939 93.82 32.47 -37.90
C CYS A 939 93.79 33.67 -38.86
N GLY A 940 92.68 34.42 -38.84
CA GLY A 940 92.60 35.81 -39.30
C GLY A 940 91.61 36.63 -38.48
N PHE A 941 92.13 37.53 -37.64
CA PHE A 941 91.37 38.63 -37.04
C PHE A 941 91.41 39.82 -38.00
N GLU A 942 90.26 40.30 -38.50
CA GLU A 942 90.12 41.67 -39.02
C GLU A 942 88.75 42.26 -38.67
N ASN A 943 88.75 43.53 -38.23
CA ASN A 943 87.58 44.40 -37.98
C ASN A 943 86.59 44.02 -36.87
N ASN A 944 87.11 43.54 -35.73
CA ASN A 944 86.44 43.57 -34.41
C ASN A 944 84.97 43.08 -34.38
N ARG A 945 84.61 42.14 -35.26
CA ARG A 945 83.30 41.48 -35.32
C ARG A 945 83.50 40.00 -35.52
N ILE A 946 83.00 39.20 -34.58
CA ILE A 946 82.84 37.76 -34.75
C ILE A 946 81.71 37.56 -35.77
N ALA A 947 82.05 37.09 -36.97
CA ALA A 947 81.09 36.49 -37.89
C ALA A 947 80.56 35.19 -37.27
N GLY A 948 79.24 35.07 -37.23
CA GLY A 948 78.53 34.18 -36.32
C GLY A 948 78.63 32.69 -36.62
N GLY A 949 78.25 31.94 -35.58
CA GLY A 949 77.36 30.79 -35.69
C GLY A 949 78.01 29.48 -36.13
N SER A 950 78.60 28.75 -35.18
CA SER A 950 78.56 27.30 -35.24
C SER A 950 77.21 26.85 -34.68
N SER A 951 76.35 26.22 -35.50
CA SER A 951 75.15 25.54 -35.04
C SER A 951 75.27 24.03 -35.28
N PHE A 952 74.80 23.25 -34.30
CA PHE A 952 74.74 21.80 -34.34
C PHE A 952 73.40 21.38 -34.95
N PHE A 953 73.39 20.54 -35.98
CA PHE A 953 72.16 19.98 -36.54
C PHE A 953 72.06 18.49 -36.15
N ILE A 954 70.99 18.12 -35.46
CA ILE A 954 70.64 16.73 -35.14
C ILE A 954 69.74 16.21 -36.26
N THR A 955 70.19 15.21 -37.01
CA THR A 955 69.36 14.49 -37.97
C THR A 955 68.76 13.25 -37.29
N GLY A 956 67.56 13.39 -36.72
CA GLY A 956 66.85 12.26 -36.11
C GLY A 956 65.40 12.58 -35.77
N LYS A 957 64.47 11.69 -36.16
CA LYS A 957 63.03 11.82 -35.93
C LYS A 957 62.69 11.53 -34.46
N GLY A 958 62.41 12.57 -33.70
CA GLY A 958 61.87 12.48 -32.34
C GLY A 958 61.41 13.87 -31.90
N GLY A 959 60.12 14.03 -31.60
CA GLY A 959 59.44 15.32 -31.42
C GLY A 959 59.97 16.20 -30.29
N LEU A 960 61.03 16.95 -30.57
CA LEU A 960 61.51 18.09 -29.79
C LEU A 960 61.59 19.32 -30.70
N PRO A 961 61.30 20.54 -30.22
CA PRO A 961 61.37 21.75 -31.04
C PRO A 961 62.80 22.04 -31.51
N ALA A 962 62.94 22.59 -32.71
CA ALA A 962 64.23 22.82 -33.37
C ALA A 962 65.05 23.98 -32.79
N SER A 963 64.52 24.74 -31.82
CA SER A 963 65.25 25.76 -31.06
C SER A 963 64.66 25.96 -29.66
N ALA A 964 65.42 26.60 -28.77
CA ALA A 964 65.07 26.77 -27.35
C ALA A 964 63.92 27.78 -27.09
N ASP A 965 63.49 28.53 -28.10
CA ASP A 965 62.47 29.57 -27.96
C ASP A 965 61.08 29.16 -28.53
N ASP A 966 60.95 27.94 -29.07
CA ASP A 966 59.68 27.42 -29.59
C ASP A 966 58.82 26.79 -28.48
N ALA A 967 57.54 27.15 -28.42
CA ALA A 967 56.60 26.67 -27.41
C ALA A 967 56.21 25.19 -27.64
N VAL A 968 56.32 24.38 -26.59
CA VAL A 968 55.92 22.96 -26.54
C VAL A 968 54.40 22.86 -26.34
N ILE A 969 53.69 22.28 -27.31
CA ILE A 969 52.23 22.05 -27.21
C ILE A 969 52.00 20.62 -26.69
N ASN A 970 51.93 20.45 -25.37
CA ASN A 970 51.25 19.31 -24.71
C ASN A 970 51.15 19.53 -23.18
N THR A 971 50.01 20.04 -22.73
CA THR A 971 49.45 19.97 -21.38
C THR A 971 48.05 19.35 -21.55
N ASP A 972 47.65 18.22 -20.97
CA ASP A 972 47.75 17.83 -19.56
C ASP A 972 48.05 16.34 -19.34
N ARG A 973 48.92 16.08 -18.35
CA ARG A 973 49.05 14.79 -17.64
C ARG A 973 48.92 15.05 -16.16
N THR A 974 47.94 14.44 -15.51
CA THR A 974 48.01 14.12 -14.08
C THR A 974 48.34 12.64 -13.93
N VAL A 975 49.40 12.36 -13.17
CA VAL A 975 50.01 11.04 -12.95
C VAL A 975 49.47 10.40 -11.66
N GLY A 976 49.35 9.07 -11.66
CA GLY A 976 49.21 8.22 -10.46
C GLY A 976 50.26 7.10 -10.46
N TRP A 977 50.85 6.84 -9.29
CA TRP A 977 52.14 6.16 -9.06
C TRP A 977 52.14 4.62 -9.23
N LEU A 978 53.26 4.10 -9.75
CA LEU A 978 53.56 2.67 -9.94
C LEU A 978 54.27 2.09 -8.70
N SER A 979 53.78 0.97 -8.15
CA SER A 979 54.47 0.21 -7.09
C SER A 979 55.47 -0.81 -7.68
N ARG A 980 56.60 -1.00 -6.98
CA ARG A 980 57.77 -1.81 -7.41
C ARG A 980 57.48 -3.31 -7.55
N PRO A 981 58.08 -4.01 -8.54
CA PRO A 981 57.96 -5.45 -8.70
C PRO A 981 58.85 -6.22 -7.71
N GLY A 982 58.25 -7.24 -7.05
CA GLY A 982 58.96 -8.23 -6.25
C GLY A 982 59.63 -9.31 -7.11
N LEU A 983 60.78 -9.79 -6.62
CA LEU A 983 61.68 -10.77 -7.23
C LEU A 983 61.05 -12.15 -7.51
N PRO A 984 61.62 -12.94 -8.45
CA PRO A 984 61.04 -14.19 -8.93
C PRO A 984 61.20 -15.32 -7.91
N SER A 985 60.10 -16.02 -7.62
CA SER A 985 60.12 -17.27 -6.85
C SER A 985 60.16 -18.46 -7.79
N SER A 986 61.23 -19.24 -7.65
CA SER A 986 61.55 -20.49 -8.31
C SER A 986 60.41 -21.50 -8.39
N SER A 987 60.37 -22.20 -9.52
CA SER A 987 59.66 -23.44 -9.78
C SER A 987 59.89 -24.50 -8.68
N ARG A 988 58.80 -25.12 -8.21
CA ARG A 988 58.85 -26.43 -7.56
C ARG A 988 57.90 -27.39 -8.26
N GLN A 989 58.52 -28.44 -8.80
CA GLN A 989 57.88 -29.60 -9.40
C GLN A 989 56.88 -30.26 -8.45
N ARG A 990 55.82 -30.80 -9.05
CA ARG A 990 54.97 -31.85 -8.48
C ARG A 990 55.85 -33.00 -7.96
N LEU A 991 55.71 -33.31 -6.68
CA LEU A 991 55.97 -34.64 -6.15
C LEU A 991 54.71 -35.15 -5.43
N GLN A 992 54.61 -36.47 -5.44
CA GLN A 992 53.43 -37.31 -5.30
C GLN A 992 52.74 -37.27 -3.93
N GLN A 993 51.49 -37.74 -3.96
CA GLN A 993 50.56 -38.01 -2.86
C GLN A 993 51.15 -38.81 -1.69
N GLN A 994 50.71 -38.49 -0.45
CA GLN A 994 50.29 -39.44 0.60
C GLN A 994 49.57 -38.70 1.78
N PRO A 995 48.83 -39.40 2.68
CA PRO A 995 47.52 -38.93 3.21
C PRO A 995 47.51 -38.32 4.63
N LEU A 996 46.38 -37.62 4.91
CA LEU A 996 45.72 -37.24 6.18
C LEU A 996 46.56 -36.79 7.40
N VAL A 997 46.35 -35.54 7.85
CA VAL A 997 46.07 -35.18 9.27
C VAL A 997 45.20 -33.92 9.32
N THR A 998 44.02 -34.03 9.95
CA THR A 998 43.12 -32.94 10.34
C THR A 998 43.68 -32.18 11.54
N GLN A 999 43.76 -30.84 11.46
CA GLN A 999 43.85 -29.96 12.64
C GLN A 999 42.85 -28.80 12.50
N PRO A 1000 42.19 -28.37 13.59
CA PRO A 1000 41.04 -27.47 13.55
C PRO A 1000 41.49 -26.02 13.36
N GLN A 1001 40.83 -25.29 12.45
CA GLN A 1001 40.93 -23.83 12.42
C GLN A 1001 40.19 -23.21 13.62
N PRO A 1002 40.73 -22.14 14.23
CA PRO A 1002 40.05 -21.43 15.32
C PRO A 1002 38.75 -20.79 14.81
N PRO A 1003 37.71 -20.70 15.65
CA PRO A 1003 36.40 -20.20 15.24
C PRO A 1003 36.52 -18.74 14.78
N GLN A 1004 35.95 -18.45 13.62
CA GLN A 1004 35.71 -17.07 13.18
C GLN A 1004 34.84 -16.38 14.25
N GLU A 1005 35.32 -15.24 14.74
CA GLU A 1005 34.57 -14.39 15.65
C GLU A 1005 33.25 -13.98 14.99
N LYS A 1006 32.13 -14.45 15.57
CA LYS A 1006 30.82 -13.86 15.34
C LYS A 1006 30.90 -12.37 15.63
N LYS A 1007 30.65 -11.52 14.63
CA LYS A 1007 30.25 -10.14 14.88
C LYS A 1007 28.92 -10.16 15.63
N VAL A 1008 28.97 -9.98 16.94
CA VAL A 1008 27.78 -9.79 17.78
C VAL A 1008 27.30 -8.36 17.57
N ILE A 1009 26.05 -8.20 17.14
CA ILE A 1009 25.37 -6.91 17.15
C ILE A 1009 25.12 -6.55 18.62
N ILE A 1010 25.62 -5.40 19.07
CA ILE A 1010 25.47 -4.93 20.44
C ILE A 1010 24.52 -3.74 20.42
N GLU A 1011 23.45 -3.81 21.20
CA GLU A 1011 22.47 -2.74 21.34
C GLU A 1011 23.12 -1.47 21.93
N ALA A 1012 22.72 -0.31 21.41
CA ALA A 1012 23.15 0.97 21.97
C ALA A 1012 22.51 1.18 23.35
N LEU A 1013 23.33 1.32 24.39
CA LEU A 1013 22.89 1.53 25.78
C LEU A 1013 22.95 3.00 26.21
N GLY A 1014 23.33 3.90 25.30
CA GLY A 1014 23.32 5.35 25.52
C GLY A 1014 23.72 6.14 24.28
N TRP A 1015 23.56 7.46 24.34
CA TRP A 1015 23.96 8.37 23.27
C TRP A 1015 24.71 9.58 23.85
N VAL A 1016 25.63 10.14 23.06
CA VAL A 1016 26.40 11.33 23.40
C VAL A 1016 26.28 12.33 22.27
N THR A 1017 26.02 13.59 22.61
CA THR A 1017 25.99 14.68 21.63
C THR A 1017 27.39 15.27 21.50
N ALA A 1018 27.96 15.23 20.30
CA ALA A 1018 29.21 15.90 19.97
C ALA A 1018 28.99 17.43 19.88
N LYS A 1019 30.08 18.21 19.90
CA LYS A 1019 30.03 19.68 19.90
C LYS A 1019 29.40 20.29 18.65
N ASP A 1020 29.38 19.55 17.54
CA ASP A 1020 28.74 19.95 16.29
C ASP A 1020 27.26 19.54 16.20
N GLY A 1021 26.70 18.97 17.27
CA GLY A 1021 25.33 18.47 17.32
C GLY A 1021 25.16 17.03 16.86
N THR A 1022 26.24 16.35 16.44
CA THR A 1022 26.17 14.95 16.00
C THR A 1022 25.84 14.04 17.18
N ILE A 1023 24.84 13.18 17.01
CA ILE A 1023 24.47 12.16 18.00
C ILE A 1023 25.28 10.90 17.74
N ILE A 1024 26.04 10.45 18.74
CA ILE A 1024 26.83 9.22 18.70
C ILE A 1024 26.16 8.19 19.61
N LEU A 1025 25.68 7.09 19.03
CA LEU A 1025 25.15 5.94 19.78
C LEU A 1025 26.30 5.09 20.31
N THR A 1026 26.24 4.69 21.59
CA THR A 1026 27.32 3.97 22.27
C THR A 1026 26.78 2.73 22.97
N ALA A 1027 27.53 1.64 22.96
CA ALA A 1027 27.19 0.41 23.68
C ALA A 1027 27.53 0.47 25.19
N GLN A 1028 28.11 1.57 25.69
CA GLN A 1028 28.50 1.73 27.09
C GLN A 1028 28.10 3.13 27.62
N PRO A 1029 27.16 3.23 28.57
CA PRO A 1029 26.69 4.54 29.04
C PRO A 1029 27.82 5.33 29.72
N PHE A 1030 28.09 6.52 29.20
CA PHE A 1030 29.12 7.42 29.72
C PHE A 1030 28.75 7.92 31.13
N ARG A 1031 29.54 7.57 32.15
CA ARG A 1031 29.40 8.08 33.52
C ARG A 1031 30.52 9.10 33.81
N GLY A 1032 30.38 10.31 33.29
CA GLY A 1032 31.32 11.40 33.56
C GLY A 1032 30.77 12.76 33.15
N THR A 1033 31.04 13.79 33.95
CA THR A 1033 30.76 15.19 33.62
C THR A 1033 31.65 15.67 32.47
N PRO A 1034 31.12 16.36 31.46
CA PRO A 1034 31.90 16.73 30.28
C PRO A 1034 32.79 17.95 30.57
N VAL A 1035 34.09 17.75 30.82
CA VAL A 1035 35.07 18.84 30.79
C VAL A 1035 36.43 18.41 30.22
N GLU A 1036 36.84 19.19 29.20
CA GLU A 1036 38.17 19.52 28.65
C GLU A 1036 39.17 18.45 28.18
N GLN A 1037 39.25 18.37 26.83
CA GLN A 1037 40.41 18.12 25.95
C GLN A 1037 41.27 16.86 26.15
N ILE A 1038 41.54 16.15 25.04
CA ILE A 1038 42.89 15.85 24.51
C ILE A 1038 42.77 15.17 23.14
N LEU A 1039 43.34 15.80 22.12
CA LEU A 1039 44.26 15.16 21.16
C LEU A 1039 45.59 15.92 21.32
N PRO A 1040 46.81 15.35 21.09
CA PRO A 1040 47.11 14.30 20.10
C PRO A 1040 48.20 13.25 20.47
N ASN A 1041 48.33 12.24 19.60
CA ASN A 1041 49.49 11.37 19.27
C ASN A 1041 50.17 10.50 20.35
N LEU A 1042 50.29 9.18 20.05
CA LEU A 1042 51.59 8.50 20.17
C LEU A 1042 51.73 7.27 19.25
N ASP A 1043 52.88 7.27 18.60
CA ASP A 1043 53.52 6.32 17.70
C ASP A 1043 54.33 5.28 18.51
N CYS A 1044 54.57 4.08 17.96
CA CYS A 1044 55.57 3.12 18.47
C CYS A 1044 56.13 2.25 17.32
N HIS A 1045 57.28 2.67 16.80
CA HIS A 1045 58.18 1.97 15.87
C HIS A 1045 58.83 0.70 16.46
N SER A 1046 59.19 -0.28 15.60
CA SER A 1046 60.61 -0.66 15.43
C SER A 1046 60.84 -1.53 14.17
N GLY A 1047 61.73 -1.07 13.30
CA GLY A 1047 62.41 -1.89 12.31
C GLY A 1047 63.82 -2.25 12.78
N ARG A 1048 64.24 -3.49 12.54
CA ARG A 1048 65.65 -3.90 12.44
C ARG A 1048 65.75 -4.91 11.30
N GLY A 1049 66.54 -4.59 10.28
CA GLY A 1049 67.00 -5.54 9.27
C GLY A 1049 68.40 -6.07 9.58
N SER A 1050 68.73 -7.25 9.04
CA SER A 1050 70.07 -7.63 8.57
C SER A 1050 70.08 -9.02 7.90
N ARG A 1051 70.70 -9.09 6.69
CA ARG A 1051 71.43 -10.21 6.04
C ARG A 1051 70.63 -11.52 5.82
N GLU A 1052 70.48 -12.11 4.63
CA GLU A 1052 71.19 -12.13 3.34
C GLU A 1052 70.19 -12.14 2.18
#